data_AF-A0A328FF71-F1
#
_entry.id   AF-A0A328FF71-F1
#
_cell.length_a   1.000
_cell.length_b   1.000
_cell.length_c   1.000
_cell.angle_alpha   90.00
_cell.angle_beta   90.00
_cell.angle_gamma   90.00
#
_symmetry.space_group_name_H-M   'P 1'
#
loop_
_entity.id
_entity.type
_entity.pdbx_description
1 polymer ?
#
loop_
_entity_poly.entity_id
_entity_poly.type
_entity_poly.pdbx_seq_one_letter_code
_entity_poly.pdbx_strand_id
1 'polypeptide(L)'
;MIDVNRQKFWMLSEPGQFALKDPTGSVEWCRKKAHPVLRMKRTRLLELMPQNPIQARIRAKLLSDQPPSTVDAYGTWAYVDEMPNVILGGGVFPDPIEIIDFAETERVVDMSMNPEGVLYVISRDETNVATVYMINLKGAKDDGKNAFLGDEEAAEDTNVARARFPQADGRPDRIVALASGGALLLDREHNTFWQIVGKPMREQPLAMYPPETPRPCADGPMPQELIDRPDLVLPGGFEAVDMASSPEGQTAVLLFPTEAEVNTPAAVVLIAGEMISAPVYLYGISAPFSIGSIRENEWTVLCEDQKEAFGFTVPFLTQTPDEPVRVSGNRYPLNWGKNNSRKNARLCNGLSRPVYYPSTDKQGHFLIRPLYPLSFPSYPAQVTVSAAHIIDSGEPHTVWHRLLLEAHLPKGTGVIVHVSASEDRGDLENDPKGFDHYFGAAPGPRDGPRGTWISDTSEVPFFPGLLTDTPKNGTAGVFGVLIQRYGYEIRSLKGRYLKVDMTLTGGGQATPEIAALRIYYPRFSYLDRYLPELYRETDVRQRAQETGAASGSDFLQRFLCLFEGELTDIENRVAASHMLTNPVCAPAQALDWLGQWVALSDKHDLPEERKRLLIREATALYRKRGTIKGLARTLELVTGLEEEFVLLEDFRLRRTFATILGRDFSIENDPLLMADIPNANSYLGDTLILGQEEKKEFLALYGVDIPWNNGDQDVVDNFYARLGNRLTVLVHKQAAKETLGLIRRIVAAEIPAHIEFRVIPATKPLIIGMYSLLGVDTYTSEAPQRRTARVGHSYLGRYDFIQKLPVLDERLEP
;
A
#
# COMPACT_ATOMS: atom_id res chain seq x y z
N MET A 1 -4.10 20.61 25.42
CA MET A 1 -5.33 20.56 26.23
C MET A 1 -4.94 20.82 27.67
N ILE A 2 -5.78 21.52 28.42
CA ILE A 2 -5.57 21.78 29.86
C ILE A 2 -6.68 21.01 30.57
N ASP A 3 -6.32 20.18 31.54
CA ASP A 3 -7.30 19.42 32.32
C ASP A 3 -7.99 20.31 33.39
N VAL A 4 -8.94 19.73 34.14
CA VAL A 4 -9.69 20.44 35.19
C VAL A 4 -8.77 20.99 36.30
N ASN A 5 -7.64 20.33 36.53
CA ASN A 5 -6.62 20.70 37.50
C ASN A 5 -5.55 21.65 36.94
N ARG A 6 -5.77 22.14 35.71
CA ARG A 6 -4.88 23.00 34.94
C ARG A 6 -3.54 22.36 34.56
N GLN A 7 -3.44 21.04 34.62
CA GLN A 7 -2.30 20.30 34.12
C GLN A 7 -2.28 20.36 32.59
N LYS A 8 -1.07 20.47 32.07
CA LYS A 8 -0.74 20.36 30.66
C LYS A 8 -0.06 19.01 30.46
N PHE A 9 -0.07 18.52 29.24
CA PHE A 9 0.73 17.36 28.88
C PHE A 9 1.43 17.56 27.55
N TRP A 10 2.60 16.92 27.44
CA TRP A 10 3.27 16.67 26.17
C TRP A 10 2.86 15.29 25.64
N MET A 11 2.68 15.16 24.32
CA MET A 11 2.38 13.89 23.67
C MET A 11 3.46 13.58 22.63
N LEU A 12 4.05 12.39 22.74
CA LEU A 12 4.96 11.80 21.77
C LEU A 12 4.21 10.66 21.05
N SER A 13 3.78 10.89 19.82
CA SER A 13 2.98 9.96 19.00
C SER A 13 3.37 9.94 17.52
N GLU A 14 4.24 10.85 17.08
CA GLU A 14 4.59 11.02 15.66
C GLU A 14 6.06 10.69 15.38
N PRO A 15 6.39 10.23 14.16
CA PRO A 15 7.77 9.89 13.79
C PRO A 15 8.81 10.99 14.03
N GLY A 16 8.47 12.25 13.73
CA GLY A 16 9.39 13.39 13.90
C GLY A 16 9.68 13.74 15.36
N GLN A 17 8.92 13.20 16.31
CA GLN A 17 9.10 13.44 17.74
C GLN A 17 10.08 12.44 18.39
N PHE A 18 10.53 11.44 17.64
CA PHE A 18 11.51 10.46 18.08
C PHE A 18 12.77 10.56 17.23
N ALA A 19 13.93 10.63 17.87
CA ALA A 19 15.22 10.52 17.19
C ALA A 19 15.49 9.06 16.85
N LEU A 20 15.02 8.62 15.68
CA LEU A 20 15.44 7.36 15.09
C LEU A 20 16.86 7.53 14.59
N LYS A 21 17.85 7.12 15.40
CA LYS A 21 19.21 6.93 14.90
C LYS A 21 19.14 5.80 13.86
N ASP A 22 19.49 6.15 12.61
CA ASP A 22 19.64 5.29 11.42
C ASP A 22 18.37 5.02 10.54
N PRO A 23 18.37 5.40 9.24
CA PRO A 23 17.35 5.01 8.26
C PRO A 23 17.24 3.50 8.03
N THR A 24 18.22 2.69 8.41
CA THR A 24 18.17 1.21 8.30
C THR A 24 17.60 0.51 9.55
N GLY A 25 17.23 1.32 10.56
CA GLY A 25 17.21 1.06 12.01
C GLY A 25 16.39 -0.09 12.61
N SER A 26 16.62 -0.31 13.91
CA SER A 26 16.04 -1.41 14.72
C SER A 26 14.59 -1.19 15.16
N VAL A 27 13.99 -0.04 14.80
CA VAL A 27 12.60 0.35 15.11
C VAL A 27 11.93 0.81 13.82
N GLU A 28 10.63 0.56 13.68
CA GLU A 28 9.83 1.01 12.56
C GLU A 28 8.49 1.58 13.01
N TRP A 29 7.92 2.46 12.20
CA TRP A 29 6.55 2.92 12.36
C TRP A 29 5.61 2.08 11.49
N CYS A 30 4.74 1.30 12.13
CA CYS A 30 3.76 0.51 11.42
C CYS A 30 2.56 1.39 11.03
N ARG A 31 2.46 1.71 9.73
CA ARG A 31 1.34 2.49 9.15
C ARG A 31 0.15 1.65 8.70
N LYS A 32 0.10 0.35 9.05
CA LYS A 32 -1.02 -0.54 8.69
C LYS A 32 -2.27 -0.32 9.53
N LYS A 33 -2.13 0.31 10.70
CA LYS A 33 -3.22 0.70 11.58
C LYS A 33 -3.69 2.12 11.24
N ALA A 34 -4.89 2.50 11.68
CA ALA A 34 -5.43 3.84 11.46
C ALA A 34 -4.50 4.95 11.96
N HIS A 35 -3.77 4.68 13.06
CA HIS A 35 -2.69 5.52 13.57
C HIS A 35 -1.35 4.79 13.52
N PRO A 36 -0.25 5.48 13.19
CA PRO A 36 1.07 4.86 13.14
C PRO A 36 1.50 4.46 14.55
N VAL A 37 1.97 3.22 14.72
CA VAL A 37 2.50 2.73 15.99
C VAL A 37 4.00 2.45 15.88
N LEU A 38 4.75 2.84 16.90
CA LEU A 38 6.18 2.57 17.00
C LEU A 38 6.40 1.14 17.52
N ARG A 39 7.21 0.35 16.82
CA ARG A 39 7.55 -1.02 17.24
C ARG A 39 8.95 -1.39 16.81
N MET A 40 9.54 -2.42 17.41
CA MET A 40 10.80 -2.98 16.91
C MET A 40 10.65 -3.47 15.46
N LYS A 41 11.62 -3.14 14.61
CA LYS A 41 11.71 -3.69 13.26
C LYS A 41 12.08 -5.16 13.34
N ARG A 42 11.59 -5.95 12.37
CA ARG A 42 11.99 -7.35 12.21
C ARG A 42 13.43 -7.40 11.72
N THR A 43 14.38 -7.55 12.63
CA THR A 43 15.80 -7.69 12.32
C THR A 43 16.41 -8.78 13.19
N ARG A 44 17.44 -9.43 12.67
CA ARG A 44 18.23 -10.41 13.41
C ARG A 44 19.71 -10.10 13.30
N LEU A 45 20.43 -10.38 14.38
CA LEU A 45 21.88 -10.37 14.36
C LEU A 45 22.35 -11.72 13.82
N LEU A 46 23.13 -11.68 12.75
CA LEU A 46 23.69 -12.85 12.10
C LEU A 46 25.10 -12.49 11.68
N GLU A 47 26.06 -13.35 12.03
CA GLU A 47 27.45 -13.26 11.59
C GLU A 47 27.82 -14.55 10.88
N LEU A 48 27.85 -14.50 9.54
CA LEU A 48 28.39 -15.50 8.64
C LEU A 48 29.71 -14.99 8.05
N MET A 49 30.67 -14.74 8.92
CA MET A 49 32.03 -14.37 8.55
C MET A 49 32.90 -15.63 8.59
N PRO A 50 33.27 -16.20 7.43
CA PRO A 50 34.11 -17.40 7.37
C PRO A 50 35.51 -17.08 7.87
N GLN A 51 36.22 -18.07 8.41
CA GLN A 51 37.60 -17.91 8.90
C GLN A 51 38.58 -17.45 7.81
N ASN A 52 38.31 -17.79 6.55
CA ASN A 52 39.04 -17.32 5.38
C ASN A 52 38.07 -16.71 4.34
N PRO A 53 37.75 -15.40 4.47
CA PRO A 53 36.87 -14.65 3.57
C PRO A 53 37.30 -14.64 2.11
N ILE A 54 38.62 -14.60 1.83
CA ILE A 54 39.12 -14.60 0.45
C ILE A 54 38.76 -15.93 -0.24
N GLN A 55 39.04 -17.05 0.42
CA GLN A 55 38.71 -18.37 -0.12
C GLN A 55 37.19 -18.60 -0.23
N ALA A 56 36.41 -18.06 0.70
CA ALA A 56 34.95 -18.12 0.63
C ALA A 56 34.40 -17.31 -0.55
N ARG A 57 34.94 -16.11 -0.83
CA ARG A 57 34.57 -15.30 -2.00
C ARG A 57 34.92 -15.99 -3.31
N ILE A 58 36.07 -16.66 -3.40
CA ILE A 58 36.46 -17.45 -4.59
C ILE A 58 35.45 -18.59 -4.83
N ARG A 59 35.06 -19.31 -3.77
CA ARG A 59 34.04 -20.37 -3.88
C ARG A 59 32.66 -19.83 -4.24
N ALA A 60 32.26 -18.70 -3.65
CA ALA A 60 31.00 -18.04 -3.99
C ALA A 60 30.97 -17.60 -5.46
N LYS A 61 32.08 -17.10 -6.03
CA LYS A 61 32.17 -16.80 -7.47
C LYS A 61 32.00 -18.06 -8.31
N LEU A 62 32.65 -19.15 -7.95
CA LEU A 62 32.52 -20.43 -8.66
C LEU A 62 31.08 -20.95 -8.66
N LEU A 63 30.35 -20.80 -7.54
CA LEU A 63 28.94 -21.13 -7.45
C LEU A 63 28.06 -20.19 -8.28
N SER A 64 28.41 -18.90 -8.32
CA SER A 64 27.72 -17.91 -9.15
C SER A 64 27.90 -18.19 -10.65
N ASP A 65 29.01 -18.83 -11.06
CA ASP A 65 29.29 -19.19 -12.46
C ASP A 65 28.51 -20.42 -12.95
N GLN A 66 27.68 -21.03 -12.10
CA GLN A 66 26.70 -22.03 -12.52
C GLN A 66 25.54 -21.32 -13.23
N PRO A 67 25.00 -21.89 -14.33
CA PRO A 67 23.84 -21.31 -15.00
C PRO A 67 22.63 -21.35 -14.06
N PRO A 68 21.87 -20.25 -13.90
CA PRO A 68 20.69 -20.26 -13.07
C PRO A 68 19.52 -20.89 -13.84
N SER A 69 18.49 -21.28 -13.10
CA SER A 69 17.18 -21.56 -13.69
C SER A 69 16.40 -20.25 -13.86
N THR A 70 15.36 -20.23 -14.67
CA THR A 70 14.48 -19.06 -14.82
C THR A 70 13.01 -19.44 -14.76
N VAL A 71 12.16 -18.49 -14.38
CA VAL A 71 10.71 -18.69 -14.21
C VAL A 71 9.94 -17.53 -14.80
N ASP A 72 8.94 -17.84 -15.62
CA ASP A 72 8.06 -16.85 -16.23
C ASP A 72 6.92 -16.38 -15.30
N ALA A 73 6.07 -15.47 -15.78
CA ALA A 73 4.93 -14.97 -15.01
C ALA A 73 3.79 -16.01 -14.83
N TYR A 74 3.80 -17.10 -15.60
CA TYR A 74 2.79 -18.16 -15.59
C TYR A 74 3.20 -19.37 -14.73
N GLY A 75 4.43 -19.37 -14.19
CA GLY A 75 4.97 -20.47 -13.39
C GLY A 75 5.68 -21.55 -14.20
N THR A 76 5.88 -21.32 -15.51
CA THR A 76 6.74 -22.14 -16.37
C THR A 76 8.20 -21.85 -16.03
N TRP A 77 9.02 -22.88 -16.00
CA TRP A 77 10.43 -22.80 -15.64
C TRP A 77 11.32 -23.38 -16.72
N ALA A 78 12.57 -22.94 -16.75
CA ALA A 78 13.62 -23.51 -17.58
C ALA A 78 14.92 -23.68 -16.78
N TYR A 79 15.66 -24.75 -17.04
CA TYR A 79 16.98 -25.02 -16.46
C TYR A 79 17.90 -25.70 -17.48
N VAL A 80 19.21 -25.64 -17.24
CA VAL A 80 20.22 -26.36 -18.05
C VAL A 80 20.41 -27.75 -17.47
N ASP A 81 20.17 -28.76 -18.28
CA ASP A 81 20.72 -30.08 -18.00
C ASP A 81 22.18 -30.13 -18.48
N GLU A 82 23.09 -30.59 -17.63
CA GLU A 82 24.53 -30.53 -17.96
C GLU A 82 24.93 -31.64 -18.94
N MET A 83 24.13 -32.72 -19.04
CA MET A 83 24.33 -33.83 -19.97
C MET A 83 22.98 -34.43 -20.38
N PRO A 84 22.44 -34.17 -21.59
CA PRO A 84 22.99 -33.36 -22.68
C PRO A 84 22.83 -31.85 -22.40
N ASN A 85 23.78 -31.02 -22.83
CA ASN A 85 23.87 -29.55 -22.62
C ASN A 85 22.69 -28.78 -23.26
N VAL A 86 21.50 -29.02 -22.71
CA VAL A 86 20.20 -28.68 -23.28
C VAL A 86 19.45 -27.85 -22.26
N ILE A 87 18.74 -26.83 -22.74
CA ILE A 87 17.78 -26.12 -21.89
C ILE A 87 16.47 -26.89 -21.91
N LEU A 88 16.10 -27.40 -20.75
CA LEU A 88 14.83 -28.08 -20.50
C LEU A 88 13.83 -27.10 -19.89
N GLY A 89 12.62 -27.06 -20.44
CA GLY A 89 11.48 -26.30 -19.94
C GLY A 89 10.40 -27.20 -19.34
N GLY A 90 9.70 -26.73 -18.32
CA GLY A 90 8.60 -27.47 -17.73
C GLY A 90 7.62 -26.56 -16.98
N GLY A 91 6.52 -27.13 -16.49
CA GLY A 91 5.53 -26.39 -15.71
C GLY A 91 4.12 -26.94 -15.87
N VAL A 92 3.61 -26.94 -17.10
CA VAL A 92 2.26 -27.45 -17.40
C VAL A 92 2.26 -28.97 -17.62
N PHE A 93 3.28 -29.49 -18.28
CA PHE A 93 3.42 -30.91 -18.57
C PHE A 93 4.15 -31.68 -17.44
N PRO A 94 3.88 -32.98 -17.25
CA PRO A 94 4.54 -33.81 -16.23
C PRO A 94 6.04 -33.95 -16.50
N ASP A 95 6.41 -34.05 -17.77
CA ASP A 95 7.78 -34.25 -18.22
C ASP A 95 8.35 -32.95 -18.83
N PRO A 96 9.62 -32.62 -18.58
CA PRO A 96 10.27 -31.47 -19.20
C PRO A 96 10.41 -31.66 -20.72
N ILE A 97 10.34 -30.56 -21.45
CA ILE A 97 10.48 -30.49 -22.91
C ILE A 97 11.80 -29.78 -23.24
N GLU A 98 12.50 -30.27 -24.26
CA GLU A 98 13.69 -29.63 -24.80
C GLU A 98 13.34 -28.31 -25.50
N ILE A 99 13.93 -27.20 -25.04
CA ILE A 99 13.75 -25.87 -25.64
C ILE A 99 14.77 -25.63 -26.74
N ILE A 100 16.05 -25.85 -26.42
CA ILE A 100 17.17 -25.64 -27.34
C ILE A 100 18.33 -26.55 -26.92
N ASP A 101 18.97 -27.15 -27.93
CA ASP A 101 20.19 -27.92 -27.79
C ASP A 101 21.39 -27.05 -28.19
N PHE A 102 22.46 -27.10 -27.39
CA PHE A 102 23.70 -26.39 -27.66
C PHE A 102 24.78 -27.39 -28.06
N ALA A 103 25.65 -26.99 -28.98
CA ALA A 103 26.81 -27.80 -29.35
C ALA A 103 27.65 -28.16 -28.10
N GLU A 104 28.26 -29.34 -28.07
CA GLU A 104 29.09 -29.79 -26.94
C GLU A 104 30.23 -28.81 -26.60
N THR A 105 30.63 -27.97 -27.56
CA THR A 105 31.68 -26.94 -27.44
C THR A 105 31.19 -25.61 -26.88
N GLU A 106 29.86 -25.39 -26.78
CA GLU A 106 29.27 -24.18 -26.20
C GLU A 106 28.80 -24.45 -24.77
N ARG A 107 29.05 -23.55 -23.82
CA ARG A 107 28.58 -23.65 -22.44
C ARG A 107 27.62 -22.51 -22.12
N VAL A 108 26.44 -22.84 -21.59
CA VAL A 108 25.50 -21.84 -21.07
C VAL A 108 26.05 -21.22 -19.79
N VAL A 109 26.08 -19.88 -19.74
CA VAL A 109 26.64 -19.08 -18.64
C VAL A 109 25.53 -18.51 -17.77
N ASP A 110 24.54 -17.88 -18.38
CA ASP A 110 23.45 -17.21 -17.65
C ASP A 110 22.18 -17.17 -18.50
N MET A 111 21.03 -17.05 -17.84
CA MET A 111 19.74 -16.90 -18.53
C MET A 111 18.72 -16.14 -17.71
N SER A 112 17.78 -15.50 -18.40
CA SER A 112 16.63 -14.85 -17.77
C SER A 112 15.45 -14.78 -18.73
N MET A 113 14.28 -15.14 -18.23
CA MET A 113 13.00 -14.98 -18.91
C MET A 113 12.43 -13.59 -18.69
N ASN A 114 11.89 -12.98 -19.75
CA ASN A 114 11.23 -11.67 -19.67
C ASN A 114 9.69 -11.81 -19.55
N PRO A 115 8.97 -10.71 -19.21
CA PRO A 115 7.51 -10.73 -19.10
C PRO A 115 6.79 -10.96 -20.44
N GLU A 116 7.49 -10.74 -21.54
CA GLU A 116 6.94 -10.89 -22.89
C GLU A 116 7.00 -12.34 -23.40
N GLY A 117 7.62 -13.27 -22.67
CA GLY A 117 7.76 -14.68 -23.04
C GLY A 117 8.99 -14.97 -23.91
N VAL A 118 10.02 -14.12 -23.84
CA VAL A 118 11.32 -14.31 -24.50
C VAL A 118 12.34 -14.78 -23.46
N LEU A 119 12.98 -15.91 -23.75
CA LEU A 119 14.07 -16.45 -22.97
C LEU A 119 15.39 -15.90 -23.52
N TYR A 120 16.10 -15.12 -22.71
CA TYR A 120 17.45 -14.67 -23.02
C TYR A 120 18.48 -15.63 -22.42
N VAL A 121 19.46 -16.05 -23.20
CA VAL A 121 20.53 -16.96 -22.77
C VAL A 121 21.88 -16.43 -23.22
N ILE A 122 22.86 -16.40 -22.32
CA ILE A 122 24.26 -16.19 -22.66
C ILE A 122 24.94 -17.56 -22.72
N SER A 123 25.63 -17.84 -23.82
CA SER A 123 26.55 -18.98 -23.94
C SER A 123 27.96 -18.50 -24.25
N ARG A 124 28.95 -19.37 -24.01
CA ARG A 124 30.36 -19.16 -24.38
C ARG A 124 30.88 -20.36 -25.14
N ASP A 125 31.59 -20.11 -26.23
CA ASP A 125 32.33 -21.15 -26.94
C ASP A 125 33.71 -21.41 -26.30
N GLU A 126 34.46 -22.39 -26.85
CA GLU A 126 35.83 -22.72 -26.45
C GLU A 126 36.81 -21.55 -26.58
N THR A 127 36.51 -20.57 -27.44
CA THR A 127 37.31 -19.35 -27.63
C THR A 127 36.92 -18.22 -26.69
N ASN A 128 36.02 -18.47 -25.72
CA ASN A 128 35.43 -17.52 -24.78
C ASN A 128 34.66 -16.37 -25.45
N VAL A 129 34.17 -16.56 -26.67
CA VAL A 129 33.28 -15.59 -27.33
C VAL A 129 31.87 -15.77 -26.78
N ALA A 130 31.29 -14.69 -26.27
CA ALA A 130 29.93 -14.69 -25.75
C ALA A 130 28.92 -14.61 -26.92
N THR A 131 27.93 -15.49 -26.90
CA THR A 131 26.78 -15.43 -27.82
C THR A 131 25.50 -15.30 -27.01
N VAL A 132 24.71 -14.27 -27.32
CA VAL A 132 23.40 -14.04 -26.71
C VAL A 132 22.33 -14.63 -27.63
N TYR A 133 21.59 -15.59 -27.10
CA TYR A 133 20.45 -16.23 -27.73
C TYR A 133 19.17 -15.59 -27.22
N MET A 134 18.25 -15.30 -28.14
CA MET A 134 16.93 -14.77 -27.86
C MET A 134 15.89 -15.75 -28.40
N ILE A 135 15.21 -16.45 -27.49
CA ILE A 135 14.32 -17.55 -27.85
C ILE A 135 12.89 -17.10 -27.58
N ASN A 136 12.13 -16.88 -28.66
CA ASN A 136 10.71 -16.52 -28.58
C ASN A 136 9.83 -17.77 -28.68
N LEU A 137 9.12 -18.10 -27.60
CA LEU A 137 8.29 -19.31 -27.51
C LEU A 137 6.81 -19.06 -27.83
N LYS A 138 6.39 -17.82 -28.12
CA LYS A 138 4.99 -17.48 -28.45
C LYS A 138 4.49 -17.99 -29.81
N GLY A 139 5.27 -18.81 -30.51
CA GLY A 139 4.92 -19.35 -31.84
C GLY A 139 5.07 -20.87 -31.99
N ALA A 140 5.39 -21.60 -30.93
CA ALA A 140 5.65 -23.04 -31.03
C ALA A 140 4.33 -23.83 -31.05
N LYS A 141 4.03 -24.40 -32.23
CA LYS A 141 3.02 -25.42 -32.55
C LYS A 141 1.54 -24.99 -32.56
N ASP A 142 1.13 -24.43 -33.70
CA ASP A 142 -0.23 -24.66 -34.20
C ASP A 142 -0.18 -25.94 -35.06
N ASP A 143 -0.14 -27.10 -34.41
CA ASP A 143 -0.24 -28.42 -35.06
C ASP A 143 -1.64 -28.54 -35.68
N GLY A 144 -1.81 -28.01 -36.90
CA GLY A 144 -3.08 -28.20 -37.60
C GLY A 144 -3.28 -27.51 -38.94
N LYS A 145 -2.58 -26.41 -39.29
CA LYS A 145 -2.92 -25.68 -40.54
C LYS A 145 -1.75 -24.98 -41.22
N ASN A 146 -1.19 -25.67 -42.21
CA ASN A 146 -1.07 -25.26 -43.62
C ASN A 146 0.20 -25.83 -44.23
N ALA A 147 0.11 -27.06 -44.71
CA ALA A 147 0.96 -27.53 -45.79
C ALA A 147 0.62 -26.71 -47.05
N PHE A 148 1.34 -25.61 -47.27
CA PHE A 148 1.52 -25.11 -48.62
C PHE A 148 2.48 -26.08 -49.32
N LEU A 149 1.95 -26.77 -50.33
CA LEU A 149 2.72 -27.59 -51.25
C LEU A 149 3.77 -26.72 -51.95
N GLY A 150 5.05 -27.00 -51.69
CA GLY A 150 6.18 -26.45 -52.44
C GLY A 150 7.13 -25.60 -51.60
N ASP A 151 7.80 -26.23 -50.63
CA ASP A 151 9.20 -25.97 -50.22
C ASP A 151 9.50 -26.89 -49.03
N GLU A 152 9.96 -28.11 -49.34
CA GLU A 152 10.53 -29.01 -48.34
C GLU A 152 11.91 -28.47 -47.93
N GLU A 153 11.98 -27.56 -46.94
CA GLU A 153 13.16 -27.40 -46.04
C GLU A 153 13.02 -26.40 -44.86
N ALA A 154 11.90 -25.70 -44.63
CA ALA A 154 11.85 -24.63 -43.60
C ALA A 154 10.86 -24.88 -42.43
N ALA A 155 10.88 -26.07 -41.83
CA ALA A 155 10.04 -26.43 -40.68
C ALA A 155 10.77 -26.36 -39.33
N GLU A 156 11.49 -25.27 -39.05
CA GLU A 156 11.98 -24.93 -37.70
C GLU A 156 11.80 -23.43 -37.45
N ASP A 157 10.60 -23.00 -37.05
CA ASP A 157 10.31 -21.58 -36.79
C ASP A 157 10.03 -21.31 -35.30
N THR A 158 10.94 -21.76 -34.43
CA THR A 158 11.29 -21.01 -33.21
C THR A 158 12.31 -19.98 -33.63
N ASN A 159 11.92 -18.71 -33.77
CA ASN A 159 12.82 -17.63 -34.18
C ASN A 159 13.88 -17.41 -33.08
N VAL A 160 14.97 -18.19 -33.12
CA VAL A 160 16.16 -18.03 -32.29
C VAL A 160 17.02 -16.97 -32.95
N ALA A 161 16.87 -15.72 -32.51
CA ALA A 161 17.77 -14.65 -32.94
C ALA A 161 19.10 -14.78 -32.16
N ARG A 162 20.22 -14.85 -32.90
CA ARG A 162 21.57 -15.01 -32.35
C ARG A 162 22.37 -13.72 -32.56
N ALA A 163 22.82 -13.11 -31.47
CA ALA A 163 23.77 -12.02 -31.52
C ALA A 163 25.13 -12.52 -31.00
N ARG A 164 26.11 -12.62 -31.91
CA ARG A 164 27.50 -12.93 -31.55
C ARG A 164 28.23 -11.65 -31.20
N PHE A 165 29.09 -11.72 -30.18
CA PHE A 165 29.95 -10.62 -29.76
C PHE A 165 31.40 -10.90 -30.17
N PRO A 166 31.77 -10.67 -31.45
CA PRO A 166 33.15 -10.83 -31.87
C PRO A 166 34.02 -9.79 -31.15
N GLN A 167 35.12 -10.27 -30.58
CA GLN A 167 35.97 -9.52 -29.68
C GLN A 167 36.50 -8.20 -30.28
N ALA A 168 36.04 -7.08 -29.72
CA ALA A 168 36.82 -5.92 -29.27
C ALA A 168 35.91 -5.15 -28.29
N ASP A 169 36.26 -5.19 -27.00
CA ASP A 169 35.72 -4.38 -25.88
C ASP A 169 34.57 -4.90 -24.98
N GLY A 170 33.99 -6.11 -25.17
CA GLY A 170 33.01 -6.61 -24.18
C GLY A 170 32.77 -8.14 -24.13
N ARG A 171 32.64 -8.69 -22.91
CA ARG A 171 32.39 -10.12 -22.62
C ARG A 171 31.26 -10.29 -21.59
N PRO A 172 29.99 -10.05 -21.98
CA PRO A 172 28.86 -10.16 -21.05
C PRO A 172 28.74 -11.58 -20.48
N ASP A 173 28.43 -11.65 -19.20
CA ASP A 173 28.37 -12.92 -18.47
C ASP A 173 27.27 -12.99 -17.41
N ARG A 174 26.61 -11.86 -17.14
CA ARG A 174 25.34 -11.81 -16.42
C ARG A 174 24.24 -11.21 -17.27
N ILE A 175 23.03 -11.76 -17.19
CA ILE A 175 21.84 -11.25 -17.88
C ILE A 175 20.61 -11.27 -16.99
N VAL A 176 19.87 -10.16 -16.98
CA VAL A 176 18.61 -10.04 -16.26
C VAL A 176 17.55 -9.37 -17.13
N ALA A 177 16.34 -9.92 -17.13
CA ALA A 177 15.22 -9.31 -17.84
C ALA A 177 14.73 -8.05 -17.11
N LEU A 178 14.42 -7.01 -17.88
CA LEU A 178 13.92 -5.74 -17.35
C LEU A 178 12.39 -5.69 -17.37
N ALA A 179 11.79 -5.04 -16.37
CA ALA A 179 10.34 -4.89 -16.27
C ALA A 179 9.75 -4.05 -17.42
N SER A 180 10.52 -3.12 -17.96
CA SER A 180 10.18 -2.31 -19.15
C SER A 180 10.19 -3.10 -20.47
N GLY A 181 10.60 -4.36 -20.44
CA GLY A 181 10.96 -5.13 -21.64
C GLY A 181 12.46 -5.04 -21.95
N GLY A 182 12.96 -6.04 -22.68
CA GLY A 182 14.40 -6.21 -22.93
C GLY A 182 15.15 -6.89 -21.78
N ALA A 183 16.48 -6.77 -21.81
CA ALA A 183 17.36 -7.31 -20.77
C ALA A 183 18.60 -6.42 -20.57
N LEU A 184 19.16 -6.43 -19.36
CA LEU A 184 20.43 -5.80 -19.03
C LEU A 184 21.51 -6.87 -18.92
N LEU A 185 22.66 -6.60 -19.53
CA LEU A 185 23.84 -7.44 -19.53
C LEU A 185 24.97 -6.76 -18.78
N LEU A 186 25.77 -7.54 -18.08
CA LEU A 186 26.95 -7.09 -17.36
C LEU A 186 28.15 -7.97 -17.71
N ASP A 187 29.27 -7.34 -18.03
CA ASP A 187 30.60 -7.94 -18.06
C ASP A 187 31.29 -7.66 -16.72
N ARG A 188 31.46 -8.70 -15.90
CA ARG A 188 32.07 -8.60 -14.58
C ARG A 188 33.59 -8.39 -14.63
N GLU A 189 34.27 -8.70 -15.74
CA GLU A 189 35.72 -8.52 -15.89
C GLU A 189 36.04 -7.04 -16.12
N HIS A 190 35.23 -6.35 -16.94
CA HIS A 190 35.43 -4.94 -17.29
C HIS A 190 34.49 -3.96 -16.57
N ASN A 191 33.51 -4.46 -15.80
CA ASN A 191 32.45 -3.69 -15.13
C ASN A 191 31.65 -2.79 -16.09
N THR A 192 31.38 -3.27 -17.30
CA THR A 192 30.62 -2.58 -18.35
C THR A 192 29.24 -3.19 -18.54
N PHE A 193 28.26 -2.36 -18.93
CA PHE A 193 26.86 -2.77 -19.11
C PHE A 193 26.40 -2.58 -20.55
N TRP A 194 25.52 -3.48 -20.99
CA TRP A 194 24.76 -3.33 -22.24
C TRP A 194 23.28 -3.56 -21.97
N GLN A 195 22.42 -3.01 -22.81
CA GLN A 195 20.99 -3.20 -22.75
C GLN A 195 20.44 -3.68 -24.08
N ILE A 196 19.65 -4.73 -24.05
CA ILE A 196 18.82 -5.16 -25.19
C ILE A 196 17.50 -4.40 -25.13
N VAL A 197 17.18 -3.65 -26.18
CA VAL A 197 15.92 -2.92 -26.34
C VAL A 197 15.20 -3.44 -27.59
N GLY A 198 13.87 -3.38 -27.63
CA GLY A 198 13.06 -3.82 -28.78
C GLY A 198 12.51 -5.25 -28.65
N LYS A 199 11.75 -5.68 -29.66
CA LYS A 199 11.08 -7.01 -29.70
C LYS A 199 11.70 -7.93 -30.74
N PRO A 200 11.79 -9.25 -30.50
CA PRO A 200 12.32 -10.16 -31.49
C PRO A 200 11.33 -10.19 -32.66
N MET A 201 11.78 -9.72 -33.83
CA MET A 201 10.97 -9.76 -35.04
C MET A 201 11.04 -11.13 -35.67
N ARG A 202 9.93 -11.58 -36.24
CA ARG A 202 9.94 -12.59 -37.30
C ARG A 202 10.61 -11.97 -38.53
N GLU A 203 11.45 -12.73 -39.23
CA GLU A 203 11.76 -12.40 -40.63
C GLU A 203 10.47 -12.51 -41.44
N GLN A 204 9.68 -11.45 -41.46
CA GLN A 204 8.59 -11.33 -42.42
C GLN A 204 9.21 -10.98 -43.78
N PRO A 205 8.75 -11.58 -44.89
CA PRO A 205 9.13 -11.09 -46.20
C PRO A 205 8.72 -9.61 -46.27
N LEU A 206 9.71 -8.72 -46.41
CA LEU A 206 9.49 -7.29 -46.57
C LEU A 206 8.51 -7.09 -47.73
N ALA A 207 7.32 -6.59 -47.43
CA ALA A 207 6.39 -6.18 -48.47
C ALA A 207 7.08 -5.08 -49.30
N MET A 208 7.36 -5.37 -50.57
CA MET A 208 7.91 -4.38 -51.49
C MET A 208 6.82 -3.36 -51.83
N TYR A 209 6.93 -2.16 -51.28
CA TYR A 209 6.03 -1.05 -51.59
C TYR A 209 6.60 -0.16 -52.70
N PRO A 210 5.75 0.41 -53.57
CA PRO A 210 6.15 1.44 -54.53
C PRO A 210 6.73 2.68 -53.80
N PRO A 211 7.74 3.38 -54.38
CA PRO A 211 8.44 4.51 -53.75
C PRO A 211 7.55 5.68 -53.30
N GLU A 212 6.36 5.79 -53.89
CA GLU A 212 5.43 6.90 -53.64
C GLU A 212 4.45 6.64 -52.50
N THR A 213 4.53 5.47 -51.85
CA THR A 213 3.65 5.13 -50.74
C THR A 213 4.08 5.92 -49.50
N PRO A 214 3.25 6.81 -48.93
CA PRO A 214 3.58 7.50 -47.69
C PRO A 214 3.60 6.48 -46.54
N ARG A 215 4.74 6.37 -45.84
CA ARG A 215 4.94 5.44 -44.73
C ARG A 215 5.30 6.19 -43.44
N PRO A 216 4.89 5.70 -42.26
CA PRO A 216 5.37 6.23 -40.99
C PRO A 216 6.91 6.15 -40.92
N CYS A 217 7.53 7.02 -40.12
CA CYS A 217 9.00 7.09 -40.00
C CYS A 217 9.65 5.76 -39.56
N ALA A 218 8.87 4.88 -38.93
CA ALA A 218 9.22 3.49 -38.65
C ALA A 218 8.03 2.59 -39.02
N ASP A 219 8.23 1.70 -39.99
CA ASP A 219 7.27 0.65 -40.35
C ASP A 219 7.51 -0.57 -39.45
N GLY A 220 6.65 -0.75 -38.45
CA GLY A 220 6.73 -1.88 -37.50
C GLY A 220 7.28 -1.51 -36.12
N PRO A 221 7.28 -2.45 -35.15
CA PRO A 221 7.94 -2.25 -33.86
C PRO A 221 9.43 -1.94 -34.05
N MET A 222 10.12 -1.33 -33.07
CA MET A 222 11.57 -1.14 -33.20
C MET A 222 12.27 -2.52 -33.25
N PRO A 223 13.19 -2.76 -34.20
CA PRO A 223 14.00 -3.96 -34.22
C PRO A 223 14.80 -4.06 -32.91
N GLN A 224 15.18 -5.27 -32.54
CA GLN A 224 16.01 -5.46 -31.35
C GLN A 224 17.40 -4.89 -31.58
N GLU A 225 17.77 -3.95 -30.72
CA GLU A 225 19.08 -3.32 -30.72
C GLU A 225 19.76 -3.54 -29.38
N LEU A 226 21.07 -3.76 -29.46
CA LEU A 226 21.93 -3.79 -28.30
C LEU A 226 22.57 -2.41 -28.15
N ILE A 227 22.36 -1.79 -27.00
CA ILE A 227 22.83 -0.45 -26.67
C ILE A 227 23.88 -0.56 -25.57
N ASP A 228 25.05 0.05 -25.78
CA ASP A 228 26.06 0.21 -24.73
C ASP A 228 25.57 1.21 -23.66
N ARG A 229 25.81 0.91 -22.39
CA ARG A 229 25.36 1.72 -21.24
C ARG A 229 26.55 2.26 -20.43
N PRO A 230 27.35 3.18 -21.01
CA PRO A 230 28.50 3.78 -20.33
C PRO A 230 28.09 4.71 -19.18
N ASP A 231 26.81 5.09 -19.10
CA ASP A 231 26.22 5.84 -18.00
C ASP A 231 26.14 5.02 -16.70
N LEU A 232 26.11 3.69 -16.80
CA LEU A 232 26.06 2.78 -15.66
C LEU A 232 27.48 2.41 -15.21
N VAL A 233 28.03 3.14 -14.24
CA VAL A 233 29.38 2.88 -13.71
C VAL A 233 29.32 2.30 -12.29
N LEU A 234 29.83 1.09 -12.09
CA LEU A 234 29.95 0.50 -10.76
C LEU A 234 30.93 1.29 -9.87
N PRO A 235 30.71 1.35 -8.54
CA PRO A 235 31.65 1.98 -7.64
C PRO A 235 33.04 1.33 -7.72
N GLY A 236 34.10 2.13 -7.77
CA GLY A 236 35.47 1.63 -7.78
C GLY A 236 35.80 0.84 -6.50
N GLY A 237 36.72 -0.13 -6.60
CA GLY A 237 37.10 -0.98 -5.47
C GLY A 237 36.16 -2.16 -5.21
N PHE A 238 35.29 -2.50 -6.17
CA PHE A 238 34.38 -3.62 -6.10
C PHE A 238 34.46 -4.50 -7.34
N GLU A 239 34.16 -5.78 -7.15
CA GLU A 239 33.98 -6.79 -8.20
C GLU A 239 32.53 -7.25 -8.17
N ALA A 240 31.87 -7.26 -9.33
CA ALA A 240 30.53 -7.82 -9.44
C ALA A 240 30.53 -9.35 -9.33
N VAL A 241 29.45 -9.90 -8.78
CA VAL A 241 29.30 -11.34 -8.52
C VAL A 241 28.06 -11.89 -9.21
N ASP A 242 26.88 -11.38 -8.85
CA ASP A 242 25.58 -11.79 -9.38
C ASP A 242 24.66 -10.58 -9.58
N MET A 243 23.59 -10.73 -10.37
CA MET A 243 22.66 -9.67 -10.69
C MET A 243 21.22 -10.20 -10.74
N ALA A 244 20.25 -9.43 -10.25
CA ALA A 244 18.83 -9.78 -10.34
C ALA A 244 17.96 -8.53 -10.50
N SER A 245 16.82 -8.66 -11.17
CA SER A 245 15.86 -7.56 -11.38
C SER A 245 14.58 -7.73 -10.57
N SER A 246 13.95 -6.61 -10.23
CA SER A 246 12.65 -6.55 -9.58
C SER A 246 11.56 -6.17 -10.59
N PRO A 247 10.31 -6.62 -10.36
CA PRO A 247 9.15 -6.21 -11.17
C PRO A 247 8.88 -4.70 -11.15
N GLU A 248 9.37 -3.97 -10.14
CA GLU A 248 9.27 -2.50 -10.06
C GLU A 248 10.27 -1.77 -10.97
N GLY A 249 11.15 -2.50 -11.66
CA GLY A 249 12.15 -1.91 -12.55
C GLY A 249 13.47 -1.51 -11.88
N GLN A 250 13.78 -2.08 -10.71
CA GLN A 250 15.11 -1.97 -10.09
C GLN A 250 15.94 -3.21 -10.41
N THR A 251 17.23 -3.04 -10.67
CA THR A 251 18.18 -4.15 -10.81
C THR A 251 19.23 -4.08 -9.73
N ALA A 252 19.38 -5.13 -8.92
CA ALA A 252 20.42 -5.22 -7.92
C ALA A 252 21.65 -5.93 -8.47
N VAL A 253 22.83 -5.36 -8.23
CA VAL A 253 24.12 -5.99 -8.50
C VAL A 253 24.80 -6.29 -7.18
N LEU A 254 25.15 -7.56 -6.98
CA LEU A 254 25.86 -8.06 -5.81
C LEU A 254 27.37 -7.86 -6.01
N LEU A 255 28.03 -7.23 -5.05
CA LEU A 255 29.43 -6.81 -5.14
C LEU A 255 30.28 -7.35 -3.99
N PHE A 256 31.52 -7.72 -4.30
CA PHE A 256 32.58 -7.94 -3.31
C PHE A 256 33.61 -6.82 -3.36
N PRO A 257 34.09 -6.31 -2.21
CA PRO A 257 35.15 -5.31 -2.21
C PRO A 257 36.52 -5.94 -2.58
N THR A 258 37.28 -5.29 -3.47
CA THR A 258 38.59 -5.76 -4.01
C THR A 258 39.74 -5.63 -3.00
N GLU A 259 39.86 -4.46 -2.36
CA GLU A 259 41.02 -4.09 -1.52
C GLU A 259 40.70 -4.04 -0.02
N ALA A 260 39.48 -4.40 0.37
CA ALA A 260 39.05 -4.20 1.73
C ALA A 260 39.56 -5.29 2.69
N GLU A 261 39.72 -4.93 3.96
CA GLU A 261 40.13 -5.83 5.04
C GLU A 261 39.39 -7.17 4.97
N VAL A 262 40.03 -8.22 5.49
CA VAL A 262 39.50 -9.59 5.51
C VAL A 262 38.04 -9.65 6.00
N ASN A 263 37.62 -8.72 6.86
CA ASN A 263 36.30 -8.69 7.47
C ASN A 263 35.27 -7.75 6.82
N THR A 264 35.51 -7.21 5.62
CA THR A 264 34.51 -6.34 4.98
C THR A 264 33.33 -7.16 4.43
N PRO A 265 32.09 -6.80 4.76
CA PRO A 265 30.90 -7.46 4.21
C PRO A 265 30.74 -7.24 2.70
N ALA A 266 29.93 -8.07 2.06
CA ALA A 266 29.50 -7.86 0.68
C ALA A 266 28.59 -6.63 0.59
N ALA A 267 28.49 -6.02 -0.59
CA ALA A 267 27.66 -4.86 -0.84
C ALA A 267 26.67 -5.11 -1.98
N VAL A 268 25.60 -4.33 -2.01
CA VAL A 268 24.62 -4.32 -3.11
C VAL A 268 24.48 -2.89 -3.61
N VAL A 269 24.47 -2.72 -4.94
CA VAL A 269 24.03 -1.48 -5.60
C VAL A 269 22.73 -1.73 -6.33
N LEU A 270 21.89 -0.72 -6.41
CA LEU A 270 20.65 -0.75 -7.17
C LEU A 270 20.78 0.15 -8.40
N ILE A 271 20.27 -0.33 -9.52
CA ILE A 271 20.16 0.39 -10.78
C ILE A 271 18.68 0.65 -11.03
N ALA A 272 18.32 1.91 -11.29
CA ALA A 272 16.97 2.31 -11.64
C ALA A 272 17.02 3.28 -12.83
N GLY A 273 16.67 2.80 -14.02
CA GLY A 273 16.83 3.55 -15.26
C GLY A 273 18.29 3.83 -15.59
N GLU A 274 18.71 5.09 -15.52
CA GLU A 274 20.07 5.58 -15.79
C GLU A 274 20.85 5.91 -14.51
N MET A 275 20.29 5.62 -13.33
CA MET A 275 20.93 5.94 -12.05
C MET A 275 21.39 4.67 -11.32
N ILE A 276 22.56 4.77 -10.68
CA ILE A 276 23.11 3.77 -9.78
C ILE A 276 23.13 4.33 -8.35
N SER A 277 22.74 3.51 -7.37
CA SER A 277 22.77 3.85 -5.95
C SER A 277 24.19 3.77 -5.38
N ALA A 278 24.41 4.43 -4.24
CA ALA A 278 25.56 4.16 -3.40
C ALA A 278 25.57 2.69 -2.92
N PRO A 279 26.76 2.09 -2.67
CA PRO A 279 26.87 0.72 -2.21
C PRO A 279 26.30 0.56 -0.80
N VAL A 280 25.46 -0.45 -0.61
CA VAL A 280 24.86 -0.79 0.68
C VAL A 280 25.48 -2.08 1.20
N TYR A 281 26.23 -1.99 2.30
CA TYR A 281 26.92 -3.13 2.91
C TYR A 281 25.95 -4.05 3.67
N LEU A 282 26.11 -5.37 3.54
CA LEU A 282 25.29 -6.40 4.17
C LEU A 282 25.92 -6.89 5.47
N TYR A 283 25.41 -6.43 6.62
CA TYR A 283 25.98 -6.76 7.93
C TYR A 283 26.12 -8.28 8.12
N GLY A 284 27.34 -8.70 8.49
CA GLY A 284 27.65 -10.07 8.85
C GLY A 284 27.63 -11.08 7.70
N ILE A 285 27.57 -10.65 6.43
CA ILE A 285 27.62 -11.55 5.27
C ILE A 285 28.75 -11.11 4.31
N SER A 286 29.76 -11.96 4.11
CA SER A 286 30.95 -11.61 3.31
C SER A 286 31.06 -12.27 1.93
N ALA A 287 30.43 -13.44 1.74
CA ALA A 287 30.56 -14.25 0.51
C ALA A 287 29.22 -14.86 0.03
N PRO A 288 28.17 -14.05 -0.22
CA PRO A 288 26.97 -14.50 -0.92
C PRO A 288 27.26 -14.76 -2.40
N PHE A 289 26.62 -15.77 -2.99
CA PHE A 289 26.85 -16.16 -4.39
C PHE A 289 25.66 -15.88 -5.33
N SER A 290 24.47 -15.64 -4.77
CA SER A 290 23.28 -15.34 -5.57
C SER A 290 22.35 -14.34 -4.89
N ILE A 291 21.63 -13.54 -5.68
CA ILE A 291 20.71 -12.49 -5.23
C ILE A 291 19.35 -12.58 -5.93
N GLY A 292 18.26 -12.15 -5.28
CA GLY A 292 16.92 -12.11 -5.88
C GLY A 292 15.97 -11.12 -5.20
N SER A 293 14.98 -10.60 -5.92
CA SER A 293 14.01 -9.62 -5.40
C SER A 293 12.78 -10.28 -4.77
N ILE A 294 12.62 -10.16 -3.46
CA ILE A 294 11.45 -10.68 -2.75
C ILE A 294 10.25 -9.75 -2.97
N ARG A 295 10.44 -8.46 -2.69
CA ARG A 295 9.47 -7.37 -2.80
C ARG A 295 10.22 -6.06 -3.10
N GLU A 296 9.48 -4.98 -3.28
CA GLU A 296 10.04 -3.63 -3.41
C GLU A 296 11.03 -3.34 -2.28
N ASN A 297 12.27 -2.99 -2.64
CA ASN A 297 13.41 -2.76 -1.74
C ASN A 297 13.79 -3.94 -0.80
N GLU A 298 13.19 -5.13 -0.94
CA GLU A 298 13.55 -6.33 -0.17
C GLU A 298 14.24 -7.36 -1.07
N TRP A 299 15.53 -7.58 -0.82
CA TRP A 299 16.40 -8.45 -1.60
C TRP A 299 16.87 -9.61 -0.74
N THR A 300 16.93 -10.82 -1.32
CA THR A 300 17.48 -11.99 -0.64
C THR A 300 18.80 -12.39 -1.25
N VAL A 301 19.70 -12.90 -0.42
CA VAL A 301 20.97 -13.48 -0.86
C VAL A 301 21.13 -14.93 -0.38
N LEU A 302 21.88 -15.71 -1.15
CA LEU A 302 22.29 -17.08 -0.79
C LEU A 302 23.78 -17.13 -0.44
N CYS A 303 24.11 -17.90 0.60
CA CYS A 303 25.48 -18.20 1.00
C CYS A 303 25.73 -19.71 0.95
N GLU A 304 26.98 -20.10 0.71
CA GLU A 304 27.40 -21.50 0.61
C GLU A 304 26.99 -22.30 1.87
N ASP A 305 26.46 -23.50 1.65
CA ASP A 305 26.14 -24.49 2.67
C ASP A 305 25.07 -24.07 3.69
N GLN A 306 24.26 -23.07 3.35
CA GLN A 306 23.15 -22.62 4.18
C GLN A 306 21.84 -23.36 3.85
N LYS A 307 20.98 -23.50 4.87
CA LYS A 307 19.61 -24.05 4.76
C LYS A 307 18.55 -22.95 4.77
N GLU A 308 18.95 -21.71 4.64
CA GLU A 308 18.06 -20.56 4.56
C GLU A 308 18.68 -19.49 3.66
N ALA A 309 17.81 -18.67 3.09
CA ALA A 309 18.17 -17.46 2.38
C ALA A 309 18.05 -16.23 3.30
N PHE A 310 18.87 -15.21 3.07
CA PHE A 310 18.96 -14.04 3.94
C PHE A 310 18.36 -12.82 3.24
N GLY A 311 17.21 -12.36 3.73
CA GLY A 311 16.56 -11.15 3.24
C GLY A 311 17.14 -9.88 3.86
N PHE A 312 17.25 -8.81 3.09
CA PHE A 312 17.71 -7.48 3.48
C PHE A 312 16.78 -6.41 2.90
N THR A 313 16.58 -5.31 3.62
CA THR A 313 15.90 -4.12 3.09
C THR A 313 16.95 -3.18 2.55
N VAL A 314 17.14 -3.16 1.22
CA VAL A 314 18.12 -2.32 0.52
C VAL A 314 17.34 -1.25 -0.24
N PRO A 315 17.23 -0.02 0.29
CA PRO A 315 16.62 1.09 -0.43
C PRO A 315 17.59 1.70 -1.45
N PHE A 316 17.05 2.41 -2.44
CA PHE A 316 17.86 3.20 -3.38
C PHE A 316 18.39 4.46 -2.68
N LEU A 317 19.69 4.52 -2.41
CA LEU A 317 20.34 5.61 -1.68
C LEU A 317 21.38 6.33 -2.54
N THR A 318 21.52 7.64 -2.37
CA THR A 318 22.56 8.45 -3.02
C THR A 318 23.87 8.49 -2.25
N GLN A 319 23.85 8.13 -0.95
CA GLN A 319 25.03 8.07 -0.08
C GLN A 319 25.05 6.75 0.67
N THR A 320 26.25 6.21 0.88
CA THR A 320 26.46 4.97 1.62
C THR A 320 26.05 5.16 3.08
N PRO A 321 25.22 4.28 3.65
CA PRO A 321 24.89 4.31 5.09
C PRO A 321 26.14 4.22 5.97
N ASP A 322 26.13 4.92 7.11
CA ASP A 322 27.20 4.87 8.12
C ASP A 322 27.36 3.45 8.71
N GLU A 323 26.25 2.72 8.86
CA GLU A 323 26.23 1.34 9.36
C GLU A 323 25.75 0.34 8.28
N PRO A 324 26.34 -0.87 8.20
CA PRO A 324 25.84 -1.92 7.32
C PRO A 324 24.41 -2.37 7.67
N VAL A 325 23.61 -2.68 6.64
CA VAL A 325 22.22 -3.11 6.79
C VAL A 325 22.14 -4.51 7.37
N ARG A 326 21.31 -4.69 8.40
CA ARG A 326 21.10 -5.98 9.06
C ARG A 326 20.12 -6.88 8.31
N VAL A 327 20.29 -8.19 8.50
CA VAL A 327 19.38 -9.21 7.96
C VAL A 327 17.96 -8.99 8.52
N SER A 328 16.97 -9.09 7.64
CA SER A 328 15.55 -9.13 7.97
C SER A 328 15.25 -10.24 8.98
N GLY A 329 14.32 -9.98 9.88
CA GLY A 329 13.83 -10.96 10.85
C GLY A 329 12.96 -12.06 10.23
N ASN A 330 12.63 -11.98 8.93
CA ASN A 330 11.93 -13.05 8.23
C ASN A 330 12.89 -14.21 7.91
N ARG A 331 12.44 -15.45 8.11
CA ARG A 331 13.22 -16.66 7.79
C ARG A 331 12.75 -17.29 6.50
N TYR A 332 13.66 -17.52 5.56
CA TYR A 332 13.39 -18.13 4.26
C TYR A 332 14.07 -19.50 4.17
N PRO A 333 13.47 -20.57 4.72
CA PRO A 333 14.08 -21.89 4.70
C PRO A 333 14.18 -22.45 3.28
N LEU A 334 15.30 -23.12 3.02
CA LEU A 334 15.60 -23.77 1.75
C LEU A 334 15.46 -25.27 1.89
N ASN A 335 14.83 -25.89 0.89
CA ASN A 335 14.80 -27.33 0.73
C ASN A 335 15.56 -27.67 -0.55
N TRP A 336 16.79 -28.17 -0.44
CA TRP A 336 17.65 -28.51 -1.59
C TRP A 336 17.28 -29.81 -2.31
N GLY A 337 16.13 -30.40 -1.97
CA GLY A 337 15.61 -31.61 -2.60
C GLY A 337 16.15 -32.89 -1.97
N LYS A 338 15.84 -34.03 -2.60
CA LYS A 338 16.25 -35.36 -2.12
C LYS A 338 17.77 -35.43 -2.03
N ASN A 339 18.28 -35.82 -0.85
CA ASN A 339 19.72 -35.90 -0.57
C ASN A 339 20.51 -34.60 -0.84
N ASN A 340 19.85 -33.44 -0.83
CA ASN A 340 20.42 -32.14 -1.22
C ASN A 340 20.99 -32.13 -2.66
N SER A 341 20.31 -32.78 -3.61
CA SER A 341 20.78 -32.90 -5.00
C SER A 341 21.01 -31.56 -5.71
N ARG A 342 20.34 -30.48 -5.27
CA ARG A 342 20.50 -29.11 -5.81
C ARG A 342 21.13 -28.14 -4.80
N LYS A 343 21.91 -28.64 -3.84
CA LYS A 343 22.58 -27.81 -2.83
C LYS A 343 23.42 -26.71 -3.50
N ASN A 344 23.33 -25.49 -2.98
CA ASN A 344 24.09 -24.32 -3.45
C ASN A 344 23.78 -23.88 -4.89
N ALA A 345 22.67 -24.34 -5.48
CA ALA A 345 22.20 -23.79 -6.74
C ALA A 345 21.71 -22.33 -6.58
N ARG A 346 21.88 -21.52 -7.63
CA ARG A 346 21.49 -20.11 -7.67
C ARG A 346 19.97 -19.92 -7.57
N LEU A 347 19.55 -18.73 -7.15
CA LEU A 347 18.15 -18.32 -7.24
C LEU A 347 17.74 -18.25 -8.72
N CYS A 348 16.45 -18.46 -8.98
CA CYS A 348 15.96 -18.37 -10.34
C CYS A 348 15.95 -16.91 -10.79
N ASN A 349 16.52 -16.64 -11.97
CA ASN A 349 16.46 -15.33 -12.60
C ASN A 349 15.08 -15.10 -13.22
N GLY A 350 14.57 -13.88 -13.15
CA GLY A 350 13.29 -13.50 -13.73
C GLY A 350 12.56 -12.46 -12.88
N LEU A 351 11.37 -12.08 -13.36
CA LEU A 351 10.52 -11.06 -12.72
C LEU A 351 9.28 -11.66 -12.06
N SER A 352 9.22 -12.98 -11.94
CA SER A 352 8.11 -13.66 -11.26
C SER A 352 8.21 -13.50 -9.74
N ARG A 353 7.05 -13.50 -9.06
CA ARG A 353 6.96 -13.39 -7.60
C ARG A 353 6.21 -14.57 -7.00
N PRO A 354 6.66 -15.09 -5.84
CA PRO A 354 7.89 -14.75 -5.10
C PRO A 354 9.17 -15.22 -5.84
N VAL A 355 10.36 -14.93 -5.31
CA VAL A 355 11.62 -15.51 -5.82
C VAL A 355 11.53 -17.04 -5.79
N TYR A 356 12.05 -17.71 -6.81
CA TYR A 356 12.11 -19.17 -6.88
C TYR A 356 13.55 -19.67 -6.72
N TYR A 357 13.69 -20.94 -6.34
CA TYR A 357 14.97 -21.64 -6.32
C TYR A 357 14.80 -23.09 -6.80
N PRO A 358 15.81 -23.67 -7.48
CA PRO A 358 15.74 -25.02 -8.00
C PRO A 358 15.89 -26.07 -6.89
N SER A 359 15.18 -27.19 -7.06
CA SER A 359 15.14 -28.27 -6.09
C SER A 359 14.63 -29.57 -6.73
N THR A 360 14.38 -30.62 -5.92
CA THR A 360 13.83 -31.89 -6.41
C THR A 360 12.69 -32.43 -5.55
N ASP A 361 11.83 -33.26 -6.14
CA ASP A 361 10.73 -33.91 -5.45
C ASP A 361 11.23 -35.12 -4.62
N LYS A 362 10.32 -35.93 -4.07
CA LYS A 362 10.72 -37.13 -3.33
C LYS A 362 11.31 -38.23 -4.22
N GLN A 363 11.00 -38.21 -5.51
CA GLN A 363 11.46 -39.18 -6.50
C GLN A 363 12.83 -38.80 -7.05
N GLY A 364 13.15 -37.50 -7.09
CA GLY A 364 14.39 -36.93 -7.59
C GLY A 364 14.19 -36.03 -8.82
N HIS A 365 12.95 -35.83 -9.27
CA HIS A 365 12.64 -35.00 -10.44
C HIS A 365 12.84 -33.53 -10.12
N PHE A 366 13.31 -32.78 -11.11
CA PHE A 366 13.53 -31.34 -10.98
C PHE A 366 12.22 -30.60 -10.72
N LEU A 367 12.27 -29.63 -9.82
CA LEU A 367 11.20 -28.65 -9.65
C LEU A 367 11.73 -27.35 -9.08
N ILE A 368 11.02 -26.27 -9.35
CA ILE A 368 11.25 -24.97 -8.72
C ILE A 368 10.38 -24.83 -7.47
N ARG A 369 10.94 -24.28 -6.39
CA ARG A 369 10.20 -23.97 -5.16
C ARG A 369 10.12 -22.46 -4.95
N PRO A 370 8.93 -21.91 -4.64
CA PRO A 370 8.82 -20.52 -4.25
C PRO A 370 9.45 -20.30 -2.87
N LEU A 371 10.14 -19.18 -2.71
CA LEU A 371 10.78 -18.76 -1.48
C LEU A 371 9.82 -17.91 -0.65
N TYR A 372 9.08 -18.55 0.25
CA TYR A 372 8.19 -17.87 1.19
C TYR A 372 8.81 -17.73 2.57
N PRO A 373 8.55 -16.60 3.26
CA PRO A 373 8.98 -16.45 4.65
C PRO A 373 8.13 -17.31 5.58
N LEU A 374 8.76 -17.88 6.61
CA LEU A 374 8.03 -18.51 7.72
C LEU A 374 7.30 -17.44 8.54
N SER A 375 6.16 -17.82 9.13
CA SER A 375 5.38 -16.98 10.04
C SER A 375 6.01 -16.79 11.44
N PHE A 376 7.34 -16.92 11.54
CA PHE A 376 8.12 -16.76 12.77
C PHE A 376 9.07 -15.56 12.62
N PRO A 377 8.57 -14.33 12.81
CA PRO A 377 9.41 -13.14 12.75
C PRO A 377 10.39 -13.10 13.91
N SER A 378 11.63 -12.72 13.63
CA SER A 378 12.64 -12.42 14.65
C SER A 378 12.70 -10.90 14.89
N TYR A 379 12.64 -10.52 16.16
CA TYR A 379 12.83 -9.16 16.63
C TYR A 379 14.10 -9.08 17.49
N PRO A 380 14.76 -7.91 17.59
CA PRO A 380 15.82 -7.68 18.56
C PRO A 380 15.30 -7.85 20.00
N ALA A 381 16.17 -8.22 20.93
CA ALA A 381 15.79 -8.40 22.34
C ALA A 381 15.50 -7.05 23.04
N GLN A 382 16.26 -6.02 22.68
CA GLN A 382 16.19 -4.69 23.26
C GLN A 382 16.54 -3.62 22.22
N VAL A 383 15.78 -2.53 22.20
CA VAL A 383 16.07 -1.36 21.37
C VAL A 383 15.74 -0.08 22.12
N THR A 384 16.63 0.91 22.06
CA THR A 384 16.42 2.21 22.70
C THR A 384 16.13 3.27 21.65
N VAL A 385 15.15 4.12 21.94
CA VAL A 385 14.75 5.29 21.15
C VAL A 385 14.69 6.51 22.07
N SER A 386 15.17 7.64 21.59
CA SER A 386 15.14 8.91 22.34
C SER A 386 14.06 9.83 21.79
N ALA A 387 13.45 10.66 22.63
CA ALA A 387 12.69 11.80 22.14
C ALA A 387 13.60 12.72 21.32
N ALA A 388 13.10 13.25 20.19
CA ALA A 388 13.88 14.09 19.30
C ALA A 388 14.30 15.42 19.94
N HIS A 389 13.50 15.91 20.89
CA HIS A 389 13.73 17.16 21.60
C HIS A 389 13.57 16.97 23.09
N ILE A 390 14.37 17.73 23.85
CA ILE A 390 14.17 17.90 25.29
C ILE A 390 12.87 18.68 25.50
N ILE A 391 12.02 18.17 26.38
CA ILE A 391 10.71 18.74 26.67
C ILE A 391 10.89 19.92 27.62
N ASP A 392 10.26 21.06 27.30
CA ASP A 392 10.28 22.26 28.14
C ASP A 392 8.89 22.48 28.77
N SER A 393 8.85 22.54 30.11
CA SER A 393 7.62 22.90 30.83
C SER A 393 7.28 24.40 30.72
N GLY A 394 8.27 25.24 30.44
CA GLY A 394 8.17 26.70 30.44
C GLY A 394 8.23 27.34 31.82
N GLU A 395 8.23 26.55 32.90
CA GLU A 395 8.20 27.02 34.29
C GLU A 395 9.40 26.44 35.07
N PRO A 396 10.16 27.28 35.81
CA PRO A 396 11.26 26.80 36.65
C PRO A 396 10.71 25.97 37.82
N HIS A 397 11.50 25.02 38.33
CA HIS A 397 11.13 24.16 39.45
C HIS A 397 9.87 23.32 39.23
N THR A 398 9.54 23.03 37.96
CA THR A 398 8.42 22.18 37.60
C THR A 398 8.58 20.79 38.20
N VAL A 399 7.56 20.34 38.94
CA VAL A 399 7.44 18.96 39.40
C VAL A 399 6.68 18.17 38.33
N TRP A 400 7.28 17.13 37.79
CA TRP A 400 6.64 16.29 36.78
C TRP A 400 5.61 15.33 37.43
N HIS A 401 4.46 15.14 36.78
CA HIS A 401 3.31 14.43 37.37
C HIS A 401 3.34 12.94 37.07
N ARG A 402 2.79 12.54 35.92
CA ARG A 402 2.57 11.14 35.52
C ARG A 402 2.93 10.91 34.06
N LEU A 403 3.30 9.66 33.76
CA LEU A 403 3.43 9.12 32.41
C LEU A 403 2.20 8.27 32.12
N LEU A 404 1.57 8.51 30.98
CA LEU A 404 0.56 7.63 30.40
C LEU A 404 1.12 7.06 29.10
N LEU A 405 1.25 5.74 29.03
CA LEU A 405 1.69 5.00 27.86
C LEU A 405 0.48 4.33 27.22
N GLU A 406 0.12 4.74 26.02
CA GLU A 406 -0.86 4.04 25.21
C GLU A 406 -0.13 3.04 24.31
N ALA A 407 -0.26 1.75 24.64
CA ALA A 407 0.51 0.69 23.98
C ALA A 407 -0.23 -0.66 23.93
N HIS A 408 0.21 -1.49 22.99
CA HIS A 408 -0.04 -2.93 22.96
C HIS A 408 1.25 -3.65 23.34
N LEU A 409 1.24 -4.29 24.51
CA LEU A 409 2.32 -5.03 25.15
C LEU A 409 1.96 -6.53 25.19
N PRO A 410 2.26 -7.31 24.14
CA PRO A 410 2.13 -8.76 24.17
C PRO A 410 2.88 -9.41 25.34
N LYS A 411 2.47 -10.63 25.71
CA LYS A 411 3.15 -11.40 26.78
C LYS A 411 4.66 -11.51 26.52
N GLY A 412 5.46 -11.23 27.54
CA GLY A 412 6.93 -11.27 27.45
C GLY A 412 7.56 -10.07 26.73
N THR A 413 6.77 -9.02 26.45
CA THR A 413 7.29 -7.72 25.97
C THR A 413 7.09 -6.66 27.04
N GLY A 414 7.94 -5.63 27.00
CA GLY A 414 7.87 -4.53 27.95
C GLY A 414 8.52 -3.27 27.42
N VAL A 415 8.23 -2.15 28.08
CA VAL A 415 8.80 -0.85 27.77
C VAL A 415 9.38 -0.27 29.05
N ILE A 416 10.59 0.27 28.97
CA ILE A 416 11.22 1.04 30.04
C ILE A 416 11.28 2.48 29.57
N VAL A 417 10.72 3.41 30.33
CA VAL A 417 10.81 4.84 30.06
C VAL A 417 11.77 5.44 31.07
N HIS A 418 12.92 5.91 30.57
CA HIS A 418 13.94 6.61 31.32
C HIS A 418 13.66 8.11 31.26
N VAL A 419 13.49 8.73 32.43
CA VAL A 419 13.21 10.17 32.54
C VAL A 419 14.30 10.87 33.34
N SER A 420 14.79 12.00 32.83
CA SER A 420 15.79 12.84 33.47
C SER A 420 15.29 14.28 33.46
N ALA A 421 15.31 14.97 34.61
CA ALA A 421 14.88 16.37 34.70
C ALA A 421 15.99 17.26 35.25
N SER A 422 16.11 18.48 34.71
CA SER A 422 17.01 19.52 35.22
C SER A 422 16.42 20.92 34.99
N GLU A 423 16.93 21.92 35.70
CA GLU A 423 16.66 23.33 35.42
C GLU A 423 17.46 23.84 34.21
N ASP A 424 18.65 23.29 33.98
CA ASP A 424 19.49 23.61 32.82
C ASP A 424 19.37 22.53 31.75
N ARG A 425 19.20 22.97 30.50
CA ARG A 425 19.16 22.09 29.34
C ARG A 425 20.51 21.41 29.10
N GLY A 426 21.62 22.11 29.35
CA GLY A 426 22.97 21.58 29.11
C GLY A 426 23.29 20.34 29.96
N ASP A 427 22.78 20.27 31.18
CA ASP A 427 22.96 19.11 32.07
C ASP A 427 22.36 17.82 31.47
N LEU A 428 21.20 17.94 30.82
CA LEU A 428 20.50 16.81 30.20
C LEU A 428 21.14 16.33 28.90
N GLU A 429 21.89 17.20 28.23
CA GLU A 429 22.63 16.88 27.02
C GLU A 429 23.94 16.15 27.35
N ASN A 430 24.64 16.55 28.42
CA ASN A 430 25.97 16.06 28.77
C ASN A 430 25.97 14.85 29.74
N ASP A 431 25.23 14.91 30.85
CA ASP A 431 25.22 13.86 31.89
C ASP A 431 23.82 13.70 32.53
N PRO A 432 22.83 13.16 31.79
CA PRO A 432 21.46 13.05 32.26
C PRO A 432 21.33 11.96 33.33
N LYS A 433 20.98 12.37 34.56
CA LYS A 433 20.61 11.41 35.62
C LYS A 433 19.19 10.86 35.42
N GLY A 434 19.11 9.69 34.80
CA GLY A 434 17.85 9.02 34.46
C GLY A 434 17.25 8.17 35.57
N PHE A 435 15.91 8.10 35.55
CA PHE A 435 15.11 7.23 36.42
C PHE A 435 14.14 6.38 35.60
N ASP A 436 14.17 5.07 35.82
CA ASP A 436 13.46 4.08 35.02
C ASP A 436 12.01 3.90 35.49
N HIS A 437 11.09 3.81 34.53
CA HIS A 437 9.68 3.47 34.75
C HIS A 437 9.29 2.29 33.86
N TYR A 438 8.74 1.24 34.45
CA TYR A 438 8.60 -0.06 33.80
C TYR A 438 7.15 -0.36 33.41
N PHE A 439 6.93 -0.81 32.19
CA PHE A 439 5.60 -1.19 31.66
C PHE A 439 5.62 -2.63 31.13
N GLY A 440 4.51 -3.35 31.32
CA GLY A 440 4.39 -4.75 30.88
C GLY A 440 5.41 -5.67 31.56
N ALA A 441 6.00 -6.57 30.79
CA ALA A 441 6.99 -7.55 31.27
C ALA A 441 8.43 -6.99 31.31
N ALA A 442 8.60 -5.66 31.32
CA ALA A 442 9.92 -5.04 31.34
C ALA A 442 10.73 -5.48 32.58
N PRO A 443 12.01 -5.84 32.39
CA PRO A 443 12.89 -6.25 33.49
C PRO A 443 13.18 -5.05 34.39
N GLY A 444 13.12 -5.24 35.70
CA GLY A 444 13.37 -4.18 36.68
C GLY A 444 13.08 -4.60 38.11
N PRO A 445 13.42 -3.77 39.12
CA PRO A 445 13.14 -4.05 40.52
C PRO A 445 11.64 -4.27 40.78
N ARG A 446 11.33 -5.03 41.84
CA ARG A 446 9.94 -5.35 42.20
C ARG A 446 9.19 -4.14 42.74
N ASP A 447 9.89 -3.27 43.44
CA ASP A 447 9.43 -2.06 44.12
C ASP A 447 9.65 -0.77 43.30
N GLY A 448 10.15 -0.90 42.07
CA GLY A 448 10.24 0.20 41.11
C GLY A 448 8.87 0.69 40.61
N PRO A 449 8.79 1.91 40.03
CA PRO A 449 7.58 2.41 39.37
C PRO A 449 7.14 1.46 38.26
N ARG A 450 5.94 0.88 38.41
CA ARG A 450 5.32 0.05 37.37
C ARG A 450 4.04 0.68 36.86
N GLY A 451 3.91 0.71 35.53
CA GLY A 451 2.69 1.11 34.85
C GLY A 451 1.55 0.17 35.17
N THR A 452 0.45 0.72 35.64
CA THR A 452 -0.80 0.00 35.89
C THR A 452 -1.75 0.25 34.72
N TRP A 453 -2.41 -0.81 34.25
CA TRP A 453 -3.40 -0.70 33.18
C TRP A 453 -4.66 0.02 33.68
N ILE A 454 -5.17 0.94 32.86
CA ILE A 454 -6.38 1.72 33.12
C ILE A 454 -7.49 1.18 32.22
N SER A 455 -8.73 1.09 32.73
CA SER A 455 -9.86 0.52 31.98
C SER A 455 -10.38 1.40 30.86
N ASP A 456 -10.16 2.71 30.94
CA ASP A 456 -10.55 3.66 29.92
C ASP A 456 -9.63 3.57 28.68
N THR A 457 -10.21 3.88 27.52
CA THR A 457 -9.49 3.90 26.24
C THR A 457 -8.52 5.08 26.13
N SER A 458 -8.83 6.18 26.80
CA SER A 458 -7.97 7.35 26.98
C SER A 458 -8.45 8.16 28.18
N GLU A 459 -7.50 8.81 28.83
CA GLU A 459 -7.71 9.86 29.83
C GLU A 459 -8.28 11.16 29.21
N VAL A 460 -8.15 11.34 27.90
CA VAL A 460 -8.72 12.49 27.18
C VAL A 460 -10.24 12.27 27.05
N PRO A 461 -11.08 13.20 27.56
CA PRO A 461 -12.52 13.01 27.55
C PRO A 461 -13.10 12.70 26.17
N PHE A 462 -13.89 11.62 26.10
CA PHE A 462 -14.59 11.17 24.89
C PHE A 462 -13.70 10.82 23.69
N PHE A 463 -12.39 10.80 23.88
CA PHE A 463 -11.45 10.38 22.85
C PHE A 463 -11.37 8.85 22.81
N PRO A 464 -11.56 8.21 21.64
CA PRO A 464 -11.56 6.74 21.54
C PRO A 464 -10.18 6.09 21.73
N GLY A 465 -9.10 6.89 21.82
CA GLY A 465 -7.73 6.41 21.81
C GLY A 465 -7.12 6.39 20.40
N LEU A 466 -5.81 6.17 20.34
CA LEU A 466 -5.03 5.98 19.12
C LEU A 466 -4.89 4.49 18.74
N LEU A 467 -5.02 3.58 19.70
CA LEU A 467 -5.04 2.15 19.45
C LEU A 467 -6.38 1.73 18.84
N THR A 468 -6.33 1.04 17.71
CA THR A 468 -7.51 0.47 17.04
C THR A 468 -8.01 -0.82 17.70
N ASP A 469 -7.17 -1.46 18.51
CA ASP A 469 -7.48 -2.74 19.14
C ASP A 469 -8.32 -2.53 20.40
N THR A 470 -9.25 -3.45 20.67
CA THR A 470 -10.02 -3.43 21.92
C THR A 470 -9.08 -3.50 23.12
N PRO A 471 -9.21 -2.62 24.14
CA PRO A 471 -8.41 -2.69 25.35
C PRO A 471 -8.51 -4.07 26.00
N LYS A 472 -7.36 -4.61 26.41
CA LYS A 472 -7.23 -5.90 27.08
C LYS A 472 -6.36 -5.73 28.31
N ASN A 473 -6.91 -6.12 29.46
CA ASN A 473 -6.27 -5.93 30.76
C ASN A 473 -4.81 -6.41 30.74
N GLY A 474 -3.90 -5.49 31.09
CA GLY A 474 -2.46 -5.76 31.22
C GLY A 474 -1.71 -5.98 29.90
N THR A 475 -2.39 -5.94 28.75
CA THR A 475 -1.78 -6.18 27.43
C THR A 475 -2.03 -5.08 26.41
N ALA A 476 -3.19 -4.45 26.37
CA ALA A 476 -3.50 -3.42 25.37
C ALA A 476 -4.36 -2.32 25.98
N GLY A 477 -3.99 -1.07 25.74
CA GLY A 477 -4.70 0.11 26.23
C GLY A 477 -3.75 1.12 26.84
N VAL A 478 -4.24 1.88 27.81
CA VAL A 478 -3.48 2.91 28.50
C VAL A 478 -2.88 2.36 29.80
N PHE A 479 -1.62 2.67 30.04
CA PHE A 479 -0.91 2.33 31.26
C PHE A 479 -0.42 3.61 31.94
N GLY A 480 -0.74 3.78 33.22
CA GLY A 480 -0.34 4.95 34.00
C GLY A 480 0.71 4.65 35.06
N VAL A 481 1.68 5.54 35.22
CA VAL A 481 2.65 5.51 36.32
C VAL A 481 3.02 6.93 36.75
N LEU A 482 3.24 7.12 38.05
CA LEU A 482 3.71 8.40 38.58
C LEU A 482 5.20 8.60 38.25
N ILE A 483 5.57 9.79 37.79
CA ILE A 483 6.98 10.14 37.54
C ILE A 483 7.71 10.26 38.87
N GLN A 484 8.77 9.49 39.06
CA GLN A 484 9.49 9.50 40.33
C GLN A 484 10.98 9.19 40.18
N ARG A 485 11.79 9.78 41.06
CA ARG A 485 13.19 9.41 41.26
C ARG A 485 13.32 8.25 42.23
N TYR A 486 13.11 7.05 41.72
CA TYR A 486 13.20 5.81 42.49
C TYR A 486 14.58 5.68 43.19
N GLY A 487 14.57 5.21 44.44
CA GLY A 487 15.78 5.07 45.28
C GLY A 487 16.11 6.27 46.19
N TYR A 488 15.36 7.37 46.10
CA TYR A 488 15.49 8.54 46.97
C TYR A 488 14.36 8.60 48.01
N GLU A 489 14.63 9.23 49.16
CA GLU A 489 13.61 9.41 50.21
C GLU A 489 12.47 10.32 49.74
N ILE A 490 12.81 11.45 49.12
CA ILE A 490 11.84 12.31 48.43
C ILE A 490 11.84 11.89 46.97
N ARG A 491 10.72 11.43 46.43
CA ARG A 491 10.65 10.83 45.08
C ARG A 491 10.14 11.75 43.99
N SER A 492 9.72 12.97 44.33
CA SER A 492 9.33 13.99 43.32
C SER A 492 10.50 14.32 42.38
N LEU A 493 10.31 14.23 41.07
CA LEU A 493 11.28 14.66 40.06
C LEU A 493 11.01 16.12 39.67
N LYS A 494 12.03 16.98 39.82
CA LYS A 494 11.94 18.43 39.62
C LYS A 494 12.90 18.91 38.54
N GLY A 495 12.45 19.87 37.74
CA GLY A 495 13.26 20.56 36.73
C GLY A 495 12.38 21.14 35.63
N ARG A 496 12.76 22.31 35.08
CA ARG A 496 12.08 22.92 33.93
C ARG A 496 12.07 21.99 32.70
N TYR A 497 13.19 21.33 32.44
CA TYR A 497 13.39 20.50 31.26
C TYR A 497 13.29 19.01 31.61
N LEU A 498 12.81 18.20 30.66
CA LEU A 498 12.72 16.75 30.77
C LEU A 498 13.27 16.07 29.51
N LYS A 499 14.24 15.18 29.69
CA LYS A 499 14.71 14.26 28.67
C LYS A 499 14.03 12.91 28.87
N VAL A 500 13.61 12.32 27.75
CA VAL A 500 12.87 11.05 27.73
C VAL A 500 13.54 10.11 26.75
N ASP A 501 14.00 8.98 27.28
CA ASP A 501 14.51 7.86 26.51
C ASP A 501 13.65 6.64 26.79
N MET A 502 13.44 5.80 25.78
CA MET A 502 12.55 4.66 25.87
C MET A 502 13.24 3.42 25.35
N THR A 503 13.24 2.37 26.14
CA THR A 503 13.78 1.07 25.77
C THR A 503 12.65 0.07 25.61
N LEU A 504 12.46 -0.39 24.38
CA LEU A 504 11.57 -1.48 24.04
C LEU A 504 12.30 -2.79 24.33
N THR A 505 11.61 -3.76 24.95
CA THR A 505 12.15 -5.09 25.29
C THR A 505 11.19 -6.19 24.85
N GLY A 506 11.73 -7.34 24.43
CA GLY A 506 10.92 -8.48 24.00
C GLY A 506 11.70 -9.79 23.89
N GLY A 507 10.98 -10.91 23.90
CA GLY A 507 11.55 -12.26 23.76
C GLY A 507 11.93 -12.67 22.33
N GLY A 508 12.05 -11.71 21.39
CA GLY A 508 12.44 -11.95 20.00
C GLY A 508 11.35 -12.50 19.06
N GLN A 509 10.19 -12.90 19.57
CA GLN A 509 9.05 -13.39 18.76
C GLN A 509 7.88 -12.39 18.71
N ALA A 510 7.86 -11.43 19.63
CA ALA A 510 6.85 -10.39 19.74
C ALA A 510 7.54 -9.06 20.02
N THR A 511 6.85 -7.97 19.65
CA THR A 511 7.33 -6.61 19.79
C THR A 511 6.27 -5.77 20.50
N PRO A 512 6.64 -4.88 21.44
CA PRO A 512 5.71 -3.91 21.97
C PRO A 512 5.38 -2.88 20.88
N GLU A 513 4.10 -2.50 20.77
CA GLU A 513 3.62 -1.47 19.85
C GLU A 513 3.14 -0.26 20.64
N ILE A 514 3.68 0.92 20.34
CA ILE A 514 3.47 2.14 21.12
C ILE A 514 2.73 3.15 20.25
N ALA A 515 1.56 3.57 20.68
CA ALA A 515 0.75 4.56 19.98
C ALA A 515 1.06 5.98 20.48
N ALA A 516 1.20 6.17 21.79
CA ALA A 516 1.59 7.45 22.36
C ALA A 516 2.23 7.30 23.75
N LEU A 517 3.14 8.23 24.06
CA LEU A 517 3.59 8.52 25.42
C LEU A 517 3.16 9.94 25.78
N ARG A 518 2.40 10.08 26.88
CA ARG A 518 1.91 11.37 27.38
C ARG A 518 2.47 11.67 28.75
N ILE A 519 2.89 12.92 28.94
CA ILE A 519 3.70 13.36 30.08
C ILE A 519 3.05 14.59 30.70
N TYR A 520 2.48 14.45 31.89
CA TYR A 520 1.71 15.49 32.57
C TYR A 520 2.57 16.36 33.48
N TYR A 521 2.26 17.66 33.53
CA TYR A 521 2.90 18.67 34.37
C TYR A 521 2.03 19.93 34.52
N PRO A 522 2.22 20.76 35.55
CA PRO A 522 2.93 20.45 36.79
C PRO A 522 2.13 19.45 37.65
N ARG A 523 2.81 18.79 38.59
CA ARG A 523 2.18 17.85 39.55
C ARG A 523 1.05 18.52 40.33
N PHE A 524 -0.12 17.90 40.29
CA PHE A 524 -1.25 18.23 41.13
C PHE A 524 -1.26 17.29 42.35
N SER A 525 -1.20 17.87 43.55
CA SER A 525 -0.99 17.14 44.79
C SER A 525 -2.11 17.48 45.77
N TYR A 526 -2.94 16.49 46.11
CA TYR A 526 -4.00 16.66 47.10
C TYR A 526 -3.45 17.00 48.49
N LEU A 527 -2.26 16.46 48.82
CA LEU A 527 -1.55 16.77 50.06
C LEU A 527 -1.26 18.27 50.20
N ASP A 528 -0.81 18.91 49.11
CA ASP A 528 -0.43 20.32 49.12
C ASP A 528 -1.64 21.27 48.99
N ARG A 529 -2.71 20.81 48.34
CA ARG A 529 -3.91 21.61 48.07
C ARG A 529 -4.92 21.58 49.21
N TYR A 530 -5.13 20.41 49.82
CA TYR A 530 -6.29 20.17 50.68
C TYR A 530 -5.94 19.74 52.09
N LEU A 531 -4.78 19.14 52.32
CA LEU A 531 -4.38 18.68 53.65
C LEU A 531 -3.60 19.76 54.43
N PRO A 532 -3.71 19.74 55.78
CA PRO A 532 -2.93 20.62 56.65
C PRO A 532 -1.42 20.48 56.46
N GLU A 533 -0.68 21.57 56.72
CA GLU A 533 0.77 21.64 56.55
C GLU A 533 1.55 20.62 57.39
N LEU A 534 0.99 20.14 58.50
CA LEU A 534 1.58 19.10 59.36
C LEU A 534 1.91 17.80 58.60
N TYR A 535 1.15 17.48 57.54
CA TYR A 535 1.37 16.29 56.72
C TYR A 535 2.38 16.51 55.58
N ARG A 536 2.84 17.75 55.37
CA ARG A 536 3.76 18.10 54.30
C ARG A 536 5.20 17.86 54.72
N GLU A 537 6.07 17.70 53.74
CA GLU A 537 7.50 17.50 53.97
C GLU A 537 8.12 18.75 54.62
N THR A 538 8.73 18.59 55.80
CA THR A 538 9.26 19.71 56.59
C THR A 538 10.74 19.98 56.29
N ASP A 539 11.54 18.95 55.98
CA ASP A 539 13.00 19.03 55.79
C ASP A 539 13.46 18.76 54.35
N VAL A 540 12.84 19.45 53.39
CA VAL A 540 13.05 19.23 51.94
C VAL A 540 14.52 19.40 51.52
N ARG A 541 15.29 20.30 52.14
CA ARG A 541 16.67 20.63 51.67
C ARG A 541 17.73 19.62 52.08
N GLN A 542 17.61 19.01 53.26
CA GLN A 542 18.59 18.02 53.74
C GLN A 542 18.28 16.63 53.17
N ARG A 543 17.00 16.23 53.17
CA ARG A 543 16.57 14.91 52.71
C ARG A 543 16.41 14.75 51.20
N ALA A 544 16.44 15.84 50.42
CA ALA A 544 16.26 15.76 48.97
C ALA A 544 17.34 14.95 48.24
N GLN A 545 18.51 14.76 48.83
CA GLN A 545 19.60 13.99 48.23
C GLN A 545 19.83 12.64 48.92
N GLU A 546 19.09 12.34 49.98
CA GLU A 546 19.21 11.08 50.72
C GLU A 546 18.60 9.92 49.93
N THR A 547 19.36 8.82 49.85
CA THR A 547 18.94 7.58 49.21
C THR A 547 18.41 6.62 50.27
N GLY A 548 17.28 5.97 49.99
CA GLY A 548 16.61 5.15 51.00
C GLY A 548 15.13 4.88 50.73
N ALA A 549 14.44 4.51 51.80
CA ALA A 549 12.99 4.31 51.78
C ALA A 549 12.27 5.66 51.60
N ALA A 550 11.08 5.65 50.98
CA ALA A 550 10.32 6.88 50.81
C ALA A 550 9.96 7.50 52.16
N SER A 551 10.06 8.83 52.25
CA SER A 551 9.53 9.61 53.38
C SER A 551 8.04 9.31 53.58
N GLY A 552 7.54 9.43 54.82
CA GLY A 552 6.12 9.29 55.12
C GLY A 552 5.23 10.27 54.33
N SER A 553 5.69 11.51 54.15
CA SER A 553 4.98 12.54 53.40
C SER A 553 4.98 12.24 51.88
N ASP A 554 6.10 11.75 51.35
CA ASP A 554 6.19 11.30 49.94
C ASP A 554 5.29 10.09 49.70
N PHE A 555 5.32 9.10 50.60
CA PHE A 555 4.41 7.96 50.54
C PHE A 555 2.95 8.41 50.54
N LEU A 556 2.55 9.29 51.46
CA LEU A 556 1.19 9.81 51.56
C LEU A 556 0.77 10.56 50.28
N GLN A 557 1.65 11.41 49.73
CA GLN A 557 1.38 12.10 48.46
C GLN A 557 1.10 11.10 47.33
N ARG A 558 1.95 10.08 47.16
CA ARG A 558 1.79 9.06 46.12
C ARG A 558 0.56 8.17 46.35
N PHE A 559 0.23 7.88 47.61
CA PHE A 559 -0.99 7.16 47.96
C PHE A 559 -2.24 7.95 47.57
N LEU A 560 -2.27 9.26 47.84
CA LEU A 560 -3.37 10.14 47.45
C LEU A 560 -3.50 10.29 45.93
N CYS A 561 -2.38 10.19 45.18
CA CYS A 561 -2.41 10.20 43.72
C CYS A 561 -3.25 9.05 43.11
N LEU A 562 -3.46 7.93 43.83
CA LEU A 562 -4.34 6.86 43.35
C LEU A 562 -5.80 7.32 43.23
N PHE A 563 -6.28 8.10 44.20
CA PHE A 563 -7.64 8.65 44.18
C PHE A 563 -7.75 9.84 43.24
N GLU A 564 -6.72 10.69 43.22
CA GLU A 564 -6.66 11.82 42.31
C GLU A 564 -6.71 11.36 40.85
N GLY A 565 -6.02 10.27 40.49
CA GLY A 565 -6.07 9.70 39.14
C GLY A 565 -7.49 9.45 38.65
N GLU A 566 -8.28 8.67 39.40
CA GLU A 566 -9.64 8.30 39.02
C GLU A 566 -10.62 9.48 39.06
N LEU A 567 -10.53 10.34 40.09
CA LEU A 567 -11.45 11.46 40.24
C LEU A 567 -11.22 12.55 39.19
N THR A 568 -9.95 12.88 38.88
CA THR A 568 -9.60 13.86 37.86
C THR A 568 -10.16 13.46 36.49
N ASP A 569 -10.12 12.17 36.14
CA ASP A 569 -10.65 11.69 34.86
C ASP A 569 -12.18 11.82 34.79
N ILE A 570 -12.90 11.56 35.89
CA ILE A 570 -14.35 11.78 35.99
C ILE A 570 -14.68 13.28 35.86
N GLU A 571 -13.97 14.13 36.60
CA GLU A 571 -14.16 15.58 36.57
C GLU A 571 -13.89 16.16 35.18
N ASN A 572 -12.84 15.68 34.50
CA ASN A 572 -12.52 16.04 33.12
C ASN A 572 -13.65 15.69 32.16
N ARG A 573 -14.27 14.51 32.28
CA ARG A 573 -15.42 14.10 31.45
C ARG A 573 -16.63 14.99 31.69
N VAL A 574 -16.90 15.37 32.94
CA VAL A 574 -17.99 16.28 33.27
C VAL A 574 -17.73 17.68 32.69
N ALA A 575 -16.52 18.22 32.86
CA ALA A 575 -16.13 19.52 32.32
C ALA A 575 -16.19 19.55 30.78
N ALA A 576 -15.81 18.45 30.13
CA ALA A 576 -15.85 18.30 28.68
C ALA A 576 -17.22 17.90 28.12
N SER A 577 -18.27 17.77 28.94
CA SER A 577 -19.60 17.30 28.52
C SER A 577 -20.20 18.10 27.36
N HIS A 578 -19.85 19.39 27.23
CA HIS A 578 -20.24 20.23 26.10
C HIS A 578 -19.82 19.64 24.73
N MET A 579 -18.73 18.87 24.67
CA MET A 579 -18.27 18.19 23.44
C MET A 579 -19.29 17.18 22.92
N LEU A 580 -20.12 16.60 23.80
CA LEU A 580 -21.20 15.70 23.42
C LEU A 580 -22.32 16.39 22.65
N THR A 581 -22.40 17.73 22.66
CA THR A 581 -23.44 18.48 21.95
C THR A 581 -23.01 18.94 20.55
N ASN A 582 -21.71 18.83 20.22
CA ASN A 582 -21.19 19.21 18.92
C ASN A 582 -20.97 17.94 18.05
N PRO A 583 -21.66 17.80 16.90
CA PRO A 583 -21.52 16.62 16.04
C PRO A 583 -20.12 16.44 15.45
N VAL A 584 -19.25 17.45 15.49
CA VAL A 584 -17.85 17.31 15.04
C VAL A 584 -16.99 16.61 16.09
N CYS A 585 -17.26 16.83 17.38
CA CYS A 585 -16.44 16.35 18.49
C CYS A 585 -17.06 15.20 19.28
N ALA A 586 -18.38 15.03 19.21
CA ALA A 586 -19.10 14.00 19.96
C ALA A 586 -18.58 12.60 19.59
N PRO A 587 -18.49 11.65 20.53
CA PRO A 587 -18.11 10.27 20.22
C PRO A 587 -19.16 9.62 19.30
N ALA A 588 -18.76 8.67 18.46
CA ALA A 588 -19.63 8.03 17.47
C ALA A 588 -20.93 7.47 18.10
N GLN A 589 -20.82 6.90 19.29
CA GLN A 589 -21.93 6.33 20.06
C GLN A 589 -22.98 7.38 20.49
N ALA A 590 -22.59 8.65 20.61
CA ALA A 590 -23.50 9.74 20.98
C ALA A 590 -24.20 10.37 19.76
N LEU A 591 -23.77 10.06 18.53
CA LEU A 591 -24.34 10.67 17.31
C LEU A 591 -25.81 10.31 17.11
N ASP A 592 -26.22 9.09 17.46
CA ASP A 592 -27.64 8.68 17.35
C ASP A 592 -28.52 9.42 18.36
N TRP A 593 -28.04 9.58 19.59
CA TRP A 593 -28.70 10.41 20.60
C TRP A 593 -28.81 11.88 20.16
N LEU A 594 -27.74 12.45 19.59
CA LEU A 594 -27.79 13.80 18.99
C LEU A 594 -28.75 13.87 17.80
N GLY A 595 -28.77 12.84 16.96
CA GLY A 595 -29.67 12.73 15.82
C GLY A 595 -31.14 12.81 16.24
N GLN A 596 -31.51 12.25 17.39
CA GLN A 596 -32.86 12.34 17.94
C GLN A 596 -33.29 13.79 18.25
N TRP A 597 -32.37 14.65 18.69
CA TRP A 597 -32.67 16.06 18.98
C TRP A 597 -33.07 16.84 17.73
N VAL A 598 -32.55 16.43 16.58
CA VAL A 598 -32.84 17.04 15.27
C VAL A 598 -33.73 16.15 14.40
N ALA A 599 -34.49 15.21 14.97
CA ALA A 599 -35.43 14.35 14.25
C ALA A 599 -34.83 13.52 13.09
N LEU A 600 -33.59 13.03 13.26
CA LEU A 600 -32.88 12.14 12.31
C LEU A 600 -32.86 10.66 12.77
N SER A 601 -33.78 10.26 13.64
CA SER A 601 -33.81 8.96 14.32
C SER A 601 -33.80 7.72 13.41
N ASP A 602 -34.20 7.84 12.14
CA ASP A 602 -34.33 6.69 11.22
C ASP A 602 -33.05 6.41 10.41
N LYS A 603 -31.96 7.14 10.66
CA LYS A 603 -30.72 7.10 9.85
C LYS A 603 -29.53 6.48 10.59
N HIS A 604 -29.75 5.41 11.36
CA HIS A 604 -28.73 4.75 12.18
C HIS A 604 -27.60 4.10 11.37
N ASP A 605 -27.90 3.58 10.18
CA ASP A 605 -26.94 2.78 9.37
C ASP A 605 -25.99 3.61 8.51
N LEU A 606 -25.96 4.94 8.67
CA LEU A 606 -25.05 5.78 7.91
C LEU A 606 -23.62 5.69 8.44
N PRO A 607 -22.61 5.74 7.55
CA PRO A 607 -21.22 5.95 7.95
C PRO A 607 -21.08 7.17 8.87
N GLU A 608 -20.19 7.06 9.86
CA GLU A 608 -20.03 8.06 10.93
C GLU A 608 -19.86 9.48 10.37
N GLU A 609 -18.97 9.66 9.41
CA GLU A 609 -18.68 10.96 8.78
C GLU A 609 -19.93 11.60 8.18
N ARG A 610 -20.75 10.81 7.46
CA ARG A 610 -21.99 11.28 6.86
C ARG A 610 -23.03 11.62 7.91
N LYS A 611 -23.12 10.82 8.98
CA LYS A 611 -24.01 11.10 10.11
C LYS A 611 -23.65 12.43 10.78
N ARG A 612 -22.35 12.70 11.00
CA ARG A 612 -21.86 13.98 11.55
C ARG A 612 -22.23 15.17 10.66
N LEU A 613 -21.99 15.07 9.35
CA LEU A 613 -22.34 16.12 8.38
C LEU A 613 -23.84 16.37 8.34
N LEU A 614 -24.64 15.30 8.33
CA LEU A 614 -26.09 15.41 8.28
C LEU A 614 -26.66 16.10 9.54
N ILE A 615 -26.18 15.74 10.74
CA ILE A 615 -26.59 16.40 11.99
C ILE A 615 -26.20 17.88 11.96
N ARG A 616 -24.99 18.18 11.48
CA ARG A 616 -24.49 19.57 11.36
C ARG A 616 -25.35 20.42 10.41
N GLU A 617 -25.77 19.86 9.28
CA GLU A 617 -26.54 20.57 8.25
C GLU A 617 -28.07 20.45 8.44
N ALA A 618 -28.54 19.67 9.42
CA ALA A 618 -29.96 19.32 9.59
C ALA A 618 -30.91 20.53 9.56
N THR A 619 -30.58 21.60 10.29
CA THR A 619 -31.42 22.81 10.34
C THR A 619 -31.52 23.53 8.99
N ALA A 620 -30.43 23.57 8.22
CA ALA A 620 -30.41 24.15 6.88
C ALA A 620 -31.21 23.29 5.89
N LEU A 621 -31.14 21.97 6.02
CA LEU A 621 -31.92 21.03 5.20
C LEU A 621 -33.42 21.17 5.48
N TYR A 622 -33.83 21.26 6.74
CA TYR A 622 -35.25 21.43 7.09
C TYR A 622 -35.86 22.71 6.52
N ARG A 623 -35.09 23.80 6.42
CA ARG A 623 -35.54 25.04 5.77
C ARG A 623 -35.76 24.89 4.26
N LYS A 624 -35.05 23.96 3.62
CA LYS A 624 -35.11 23.69 2.17
C LYS A 624 -35.91 22.43 1.85
N ARG A 625 -36.57 21.82 2.84
CA ARG A 625 -37.33 20.57 2.65
C ARG A 625 -38.43 20.77 1.60
N GLY A 626 -38.62 19.77 0.75
CA GLY A 626 -39.55 19.83 -0.37
C GLY A 626 -39.08 20.65 -1.58
N THR A 627 -37.86 21.20 -1.57
CA THR A 627 -37.24 21.84 -2.74
C THR A 627 -36.25 20.90 -3.44
N ILE A 628 -36.04 21.05 -4.76
CA ILE A 628 -35.00 20.30 -5.49
C ILE A 628 -33.64 20.49 -4.83
N LYS A 629 -33.27 21.73 -4.45
CA LYS A 629 -31.97 22.03 -3.83
C LYS A 629 -31.79 21.33 -2.47
N GLY A 630 -32.86 21.25 -1.67
CA GLY A 630 -32.83 20.53 -0.40
C GLY A 630 -32.74 19.02 -0.57
N LEU A 631 -33.50 18.47 -1.53
CA LEU A 631 -33.45 17.04 -1.86
C LEU A 631 -32.10 16.64 -2.43
N ALA A 632 -31.53 17.44 -3.34
CA ALA A 632 -30.20 17.22 -3.90
C ALA A 632 -29.14 17.15 -2.80
N ARG A 633 -29.11 18.16 -1.94
CA ARG A 633 -28.14 18.20 -0.83
C ARG A 633 -28.33 17.04 0.16
N THR A 634 -29.57 16.63 0.43
CA THR A 634 -29.83 15.49 1.31
C THR A 634 -29.35 14.17 0.70
N LEU A 635 -29.58 13.99 -0.61
CA LEU A 635 -29.09 12.82 -1.34
C LEU A 635 -27.55 12.80 -1.36
N GLU A 636 -26.90 13.92 -1.69
CA GLU A 636 -25.43 14.07 -1.64
C GLU A 636 -24.86 13.63 -0.29
N LEU A 637 -25.38 14.18 0.81
CA LEU A 637 -24.87 13.90 2.16
C LEU A 637 -25.03 12.44 2.56
N VAL A 638 -26.10 11.78 2.14
CA VAL A 638 -26.39 10.40 2.53
C VAL A 638 -25.69 9.38 1.62
N THR A 639 -25.70 9.60 0.30
CA THR A 639 -25.09 8.68 -0.68
C THR A 639 -23.58 8.91 -0.82
N GLY A 640 -23.10 10.12 -0.52
CA GLY A 640 -21.72 10.57 -0.75
C GLY A 640 -21.35 10.65 -2.24
N LEU A 641 -22.36 10.70 -3.11
CA LEU A 641 -22.19 10.80 -4.55
C LEU A 641 -22.49 12.24 -4.95
N GLU A 642 -21.45 13.04 -5.18
CA GLU A 642 -21.60 14.37 -5.76
C GLU A 642 -21.78 14.22 -7.28
N GLU A 643 -22.77 14.92 -7.84
CA GLU A 643 -23.05 14.99 -9.29
C GLU A 643 -23.47 13.68 -10.01
N GLU A 644 -23.65 12.56 -9.30
CA GLU A 644 -24.05 11.28 -9.93
C GLU A 644 -25.57 11.08 -10.08
N PHE A 645 -26.36 12.09 -9.73
CA PHE A 645 -27.80 12.04 -9.90
C PHE A 645 -28.37 13.38 -10.36
N VAL A 646 -29.38 13.30 -11.23
CA VAL A 646 -30.09 14.46 -11.76
C VAL A 646 -31.55 14.42 -11.30
N LEU A 647 -31.98 15.51 -10.67
CA LEU A 647 -33.36 15.71 -10.23
C LEU A 647 -34.11 16.50 -11.28
N LEU A 648 -35.06 15.85 -11.95
CA LEU A 648 -35.87 16.44 -13.00
C LEU A 648 -37.33 16.50 -12.57
N GLU A 649 -37.89 17.71 -12.50
CA GLU A 649 -39.34 17.88 -12.46
C GLU A 649 -39.92 17.60 -13.85
N ASP A 650 -40.78 16.59 -13.96
CA ASP A 650 -41.36 16.18 -15.26
C ASP A 650 -42.20 17.29 -15.89
N PHE A 651 -42.71 18.22 -15.08
CA PHE A 651 -43.40 19.43 -15.55
C PHE A 651 -42.50 20.28 -16.46
N ARG A 652 -41.17 20.27 -16.24
CA ARG A 652 -40.22 21.02 -17.07
C ARG A 652 -40.10 20.46 -18.49
N LEU A 653 -40.37 19.16 -18.67
CA LEU A 653 -40.38 18.53 -20.00
C LEU A 653 -41.49 19.07 -20.90
N ARG A 654 -42.54 19.71 -20.35
CA ARG A 654 -43.57 20.36 -21.17
C ARG A 654 -43.00 21.42 -22.12
N ARG A 655 -41.85 22.01 -21.79
CA ARG A 655 -41.18 23.08 -22.55
C ARG A 655 -40.49 22.58 -23.81
N THR A 656 -39.89 21.38 -23.76
CA THR A 656 -39.24 20.73 -24.90
C THR A 656 -40.24 20.42 -26.03
N PHE A 657 -41.54 20.39 -25.71
CA PHE A 657 -42.61 19.93 -26.60
C PHE A 657 -43.58 21.03 -27.05
N ALA A 658 -43.35 22.31 -26.69
CA ALA A 658 -44.22 23.41 -27.14
C ALA A 658 -43.50 24.78 -27.12
N THR A 659 -43.26 25.36 -28.30
CA THR A 659 -42.96 26.79 -28.44
C THR A 659 -44.27 27.57 -28.42
N ILE A 660 -44.65 28.12 -27.26
CA ILE A 660 -45.78 29.07 -27.16
C ILE A 660 -45.23 30.48 -27.45
N LEU A 661 -45.58 31.03 -28.62
CA LEU A 661 -45.23 32.40 -28.99
C LEU A 661 -45.86 33.41 -28.01
N GLY A 662 -45.04 34.30 -27.46
CA GLY A 662 -45.49 35.46 -26.65
C GLY A 662 -45.47 35.30 -25.13
N ARG A 663 -44.94 34.19 -24.57
CA ARG A 663 -44.74 34.02 -23.12
C ARG A 663 -43.25 33.81 -22.80
N ASP A 664 -42.70 34.62 -21.91
CA ASP A 664 -41.34 34.45 -21.40
C ASP A 664 -41.30 33.28 -20.40
N PHE A 665 -40.45 32.30 -20.69
CA PHE A 665 -40.25 31.10 -19.88
C PHE A 665 -38.82 31.00 -19.33
N SER A 666 -37.99 32.04 -19.45
CA SER A 666 -36.62 32.01 -18.93
C SER A 666 -36.59 31.70 -17.42
N ILE A 667 -35.70 30.80 -17.00
CA ILE A 667 -35.41 30.50 -15.59
C ILE A 667 -33.89 30.47 -15.45
N GLU A 668 -33.33 31.31 -14.59
CA GLU A 668 -31.93 31.22 -14.19
C GLU A 668 -31.70 29.86 -13.49
N ASN A 669 -30.84 29.00 -14.07
CA ASN A 669 -30.50 27.63 -13.65
C ASN A 669 -31.52 26.52 -14.03
N ASP A 670 -31.79 26.34 -15.33
CA ASP A 670 -32.53 25.16 -15.82
C ASP A 670 -31.60 23.92 -15.88
N PRO A 671 -31.89 22.80 -15.18
CA PRO A 671 -31.07 21.58 -15.23
C PRO A 671 -31.04 20.92 -16.61
N LEU A 672 -31.91 21.35 -17.55
CA LEU A 672 -31.91 20.90 -18.93
C LEU A 672 -30.90 21.67 -19.82
N LEU A 673 -30.28 22.75 -19.33
CA LEU A 673 -29.42 23.65 -20.11
C LEU A 673 -28.09 23.90 -19.38
N MET A 674 -26.97 23.63 -20.04
CA MET A 674 -25.62 23.84 -19.48
C MET A 674 -25.13 25.30 -19.46
N ALA A 675 -25.95 26.26 -19.88
CA ALA A 675 -25.61 27.69 -19.92
C ALA A 675 -26.84 28.58 -19.71
N ASP A 676 -26.62 29.85 -19.35
CA ASP A 676 -27.65 30.91 -19.33
C ASP A 676 -28.06 31.24 -20.77
N ILE A 677 -28.83 30.34 -21.38
CA ILE A 677 -29.39 30.53 -22.71
C ILE A 677 -30.69 31.33 -22.54
N PRO A 678 -30.76 32.58 -23.03
CA PRO A 678 -31.87 33.49 -22.74
C PRO A 678 -33.21 33.06 -23.35
N ASN A 679 -33.21 32.15 -24.33
CA ASN A 679 -34.41 31.45 -24.77
C ASN A 679 -34.03 30.04 -25.28
N ALA A 680 -34.78 29.01 -24.87
CA ALA A 680 -34.56 27.64 -25.32
C ALA A 680 -35.38 27.27 -26.58
N ASN A 681 -36.24 28.17 -27.07
CA ASN A 681 -37.31 27.82 -28.02
C ASN A 681 -37.29 28.59 -29.36
N SER A 682 -36.20 29.29 -29.70
CA SER A 682 -36.17 30.09 -30.94
C SER A 682 -34.85 29.99 -31.69
N TYR A 683 -34.68 28.91 -32.47
CA TYR A 683 -33.97 29.00 -33.74
C TYR A 683 -34.98 28.69 -34.85
N LEU A 684 -35.19 29.63 -35.78
CA LEU A 684 -35.99 29.41 -36.97
C LEU A 684 -35.21 28.44 -37.88
N GLY A 685 -35.65 27.18 -37.94
CA GLY A 685 -35.10 26.12 -38.78
C GLY A 685 -36.08 24.96 -38.91
N ASP A 686 -35.71 23.90 -39.64
CA ASP A 686 -36.58 22.77 -40.02
C ASP A 686 -37.15 21.94 -38.84
N THR A 687 -36.82 22.29 -37.60
CA THR A 687 -37.33 21.68 -36.36
C THR A 687 -38.44 22.50 -35.69
N LEU A 688 -38.88 23.60 -36.31
CA LEU A 688 -39.97 24.44 -35.83
C LEU A 688 -41.33 23.76 -36.09
N ILE A 689 -41.91 23.14 -35.07
CA ILE A 689 -43.24 22.53 -35.17
C ILE A 689 -44.31 23.60 -34.96
N LEU A 690 -45.00 24.00 -36.05
CA LEU A 690 -46.11 24.95 -36.06
C LEU A 690 -47.36 24.25 -36.60
N GLY A 691 -48.04 23.47 -35.75
CA GLY A 691 -49.30 22.86 -36.18
C GLY A 691 -49.93 21.91 -35.18
N GLN A 692 -51.26 21.84 -35.19
CA GLN A 692 -52.02 20.83 -34.45
C GLN A 692 -51.91 19.43 -35.08
N GLU A 693 -51.55 19.31 -36.36
CA GLU A 693 -51.47 18.02 -37.07
C GLU A 693 -50.17 17.25 -36.77
N GLU A 694 -49.02 17.92 -36.68
CA GLU A 694 -47.71 17.29 -36.39
C GLU A 694 -47.56 16.89 -34.91
N LYS A 695 -48.43 17.43 -34.04
CA LYS A 695 -48.61 16.94 -32.66
C LYS A 695 -49.05 15.46 -32.60
N LYS A 696 -49.71 14.95 -33.66
CA LYS A 696 -50.23 13.57 -33.74
C LYS A 696 -49.13 12.53 -33.97
N GLU A 697 -48.24 12.78 -34.94
CA GLU A 697 -47.09 11.88 -35.21
C GLU A 697 -46.13 11.83 -34.02
N PHE A 698 -45.99 12.96 -33.32
CA PHE A 698 -45.10 13.07 -32.17
C PHE A 698 -45.56 12.28 -30.93
N LEU A 699 -46.86 12.28 -30.62
CA LEU A 699 -47.41 11.50 -29.50
C LEU A 699 -47.38 9.98 -29.75
N ALA A 700 -47.50 9.56 -31.01
CA ALA A 700 -47.37 8.15 -31.41
C ALA A 700 -45.95 7.60 -31.14
N LEU A 701 -44.93 8.45 -31.20
CA LEU A 701 -43.51 8.09 -31.01
C LEU A 701 -43.15 7.68 -29.57
N TYR A 702 -43.93 8.10 -28.56
CA TYR A 702 -43.77 7.68 -27.16
C TYR A 702 -44.56 6.38 -26.84
N GLY A 703 -45.10 5.71 -27.85
CA GLY A 703 -45.65 4.35 -27.73
C GLY A 703 -46.99 4.26 -26.99
N VAL A 704 -47.79 5.33 -27.00
CA VAL A 704 -49.18 5.24 -26.52
C VAL A 704 -50.09 5.14 -27.74
N ASP A 705 -50.47 3.92 -28.11
CA ASP A 705 -51.50 3.66 -29.13
C ASP A 705 -52.86 4.15 -28.61
N ILE A 706 -53.16 5.43 -28.77
CA ILE A 706 -54.46 6.02 -28.43
C ILE A 706 -55.22 6.34 -29.73
N PRO A 707 -56.40 5.75 -29.96
CA PRO A 707 -57.25 6.12 -31.08
C PRO A 707 -57.84 7.53 -30.86
N TRP A 708 -57.46 8.48 -31.71
CA TRP A 708 -57.93 9.87 -31.67
C TRP A 708 -59.34 10.01 -32.28
N ASN A 709 -60.21 10.80 -31.65
CA ASN A 709 -61.54 11.12 -32.15
C ASN A 709 -61.89 12.56 -31.71
N ASN A 710 -61.80 13.54 -32.62
CA ASN A 710 -62.20 14.98 -32.61
C ASN A 710 -62.49 15.76 -31.30
N GLY A 711 -62.05 15.28 -30.14
CA GLY A 711 -62.13 15.87 -28.79
C GLY A 711 -60.77 15.84 -28.11
N ASP A 712 -59.70 15.91 -28.91
CA ASP A 712 -58.35 15.50 -28.52
C ASP A 712 -57.56 16.54 -27.69
N GLN A 713 -58.18 17.67 -27.34
CA GLN A 713 -57.65 18.55 -26.30
C GLN A 713 -57.58 17.83 -24.95
N ASP A 714 -58.60 17.03 -24.61
CA ASP A 714 -58.63 16.28 -23.35
C ASP A 714 -57.51 15.25 -23.25
N VAL A 715 -57.07 14.67 -24.38
CA VAL A 715 -55.99 13.68 -24.44
C VAL A 715 -54.62 14.34 -24.24
N VAL A 716 -54.40 15.48 -24.89
CA VAL A 716 -53.18 16.29 -24.74
C VAL A 716 -53.11 16.89 -23.34
N ASP A 717 -54.23 17.39 -22.82
CA ASP A 717 -54.35 17.93 -21.47
C ASP A 717 -54.16 16.82 -20.43
N ASN A 718 -54.64 15.59 -20.68
CA ASN A 718 -54.35 14.42 -19.85
C ASN A 718 -52.86 14.03 -19.91
N PHE A 719 -52.21 14.07 -21.08
CA PHE A 719 -50.76 13.84 -21.20
C PHE A 719 -49.95 14.88 -20.42
N TYR A 720 -50.27 16.17 -20.56
CA TYR A 720 -49.61 17.21 -19.79
C TYR A 720 -49.93 17.10 -18.30
N ALA A 721 -51.17 16.80 -17.92
CA ALA A 721 -51.57 16.55 -16.53
C ALA A 721 -50.75 15.42 -15.90
N ARG A 722 -50.44 14.35 -16.66
CA ARG A 722 -49.56 13.25 -16.23
C ARG A 722 -48.11 13.66 -15.97
N LEU A 723 -47.63 14.77 -16.51
CA LEU A 723 -46.29 15.32 -16.23
C LEU A 723 -46.30 16.31 -15.05
N GLY A 724 -47.48 16.71 -14.57
CA GLY A 724 -47.61 17.57 -13.38
C GLY A 724 -47.36 16.78 -12.10
N ASN A 725 -46.80 17.44 -11.07
CA ASN A 725 -46.56 16.86 -9.74
C ASN A 725 -45.72 15.56 -9.78
N ARG A 726 -44.77 15.46 -10.72
CA ARG A 726 -43.88 14.31 -10.85
C ARG A 726 -42.41 14.69 -10.82
N LEU A 727 -41.63 13.90 -10.09
CA LEU A 727 -40.17 14.02 -9.99
C LEU A 727 -39.50 12.76 -10.51
N THR A 728 -38.61 12.91 -11.48
CA THR A 728 -37.71 11.86 -11.95
C THR A 728 -36.33 12.05 -11.34
N VAL A 729 -35.85 11.04 -10.62
CA VAL A 729 -34.47 10.96 -10.13
C VAL A 729 -33.69 10.03 -11.04
N LEU A 730 -32.79 10.59 -11.85
CA LEU A 730 -31.88 9.86 -12.70
C LEU A 730 -30.59 9.59 -11.93
N VAL A 731 -30.10 8.35 -11.94
CA VAL A 731 -28.82 7.97 -11.30
C VAL A 731 -27.84 7.55 -12.39
N HIS A 732 -26.75 8.29 -12.58
CA HIS A 732 -25.83 8.13 -13.71
C HIS A 732 -24.96 6.87 -13.63
N LYS A 733 -24.61 6.38 -12.44
CA LYS A 733 -23.85 5.13 -12.33
C LYS A 733 -24.75 3.93 -12.09
N GLN A 734 -24.24 2.74 -12.45
CA GLN A 734 -24.85 1.47 -12.05
C GLN A 734 -24.69 1.29 -10.53
N ALA A 735 -25.54 1.99 -9.77
CA ALA A 735 -25.58 1.92 -8.32
C ALA A 735 -26.08 0.53 -7.89
N ALA A 736 -25.50 0.01 -6.80
CA ALA A 736 -25.97 -1.25 -6.21
C ALA A 736 -27.46 -1.16 -5.86
N LYS A 737 -28.16 -2.30 -5.85
CA LYS A 737 -29.60 -2.36 -5.51
C LYS A 737 -29.89 -1.74 -4.14
N GLU A 738 -28.97 -1.88 -3.19
CA GLU A 738 -29.03 -1.29 -1.85
C GLU A 738 -29.04 0.24 -1.90
N THR A 739 -28.13 0.85 -2.67
CA THR A 739 -28.06 2.30 -2.88
C THR A 739 -29.32 2.84 -3.53
N LEU A 740 -29.88 2.15 -4.52
CA LEU A 740 -31.15 2.54 -5.14
C LEU A 740 -32.33 2.44 -4.15
N GLY A 741 -32.34 1.42 -3.29
CA GLY A 741 -33.30 1.29 -2.20
C GLY A 741 -33.21 2.44 -1.20
N LEU A 742 -31.98 2.82 -0.83
CA LEU A 742 -31.70 3.97 0.05
C LEU A 742 -32.19 5.29 -0.56
N ILE A 743 -31.87 5.57 -1.83
CA ILE A 743 -32.34 6.77 -2.55
C ILE A 743 -33.87 6.83 -2.55
N ARG A 744 -34.56 5.72 -2.85
CA ARG A 744 -36.03 5.66 -2.84
C ARG A 744 -36.61 6.01 -1.47
N ARG A 745 -36.03 5.49 -0.38
CA ARG A 745 -36.47 5.80 0.99
C ARG A 745 -36.29 7.28 1.33
N ILE A 746 -35.16 7.88 0.94
CA ILE A 746 -34.87 9.30 1.20
C ILE A 746 -35.82 10.19 0.40
N VAL A 747 -35.97 9.94 -0.91
CA VAL A 747 -36.87 10.73 -1.76
C VAL A 747 -38.29 10.66 -1.21
N ALA A 748 -38.79 9.47 -0.85
CA ALA A 748 -40.12 9.32 -0.25
C ALA A 748 -40.30 10.12 1.05
N ALA A 749 -39.25 10.27 1.87
CA ALA A 749 -39.31 10.99 3.13
C ALA A 749 -39.20 12.52 2.97
N GLU A 750 -38.49 13.00 1.94
CA GLU A 750 -38.17 14.42 1.75
C GLU A 750 -39.14 15.14 0.80
N ILE A 751 -39.83 14.43 -0.09
CA ILE A 751 -40.77 15.04 -1.03
C ILE A 751 -42.11 15.41 -0.35
N PRO A 752 -42.81 16.45 -0.84
CA PRO A 752 -44.19 16.72 -0.45
C PRO A 752 -45.13 15.58 -0.85
N ALA A 753 -46.16 15.33 -0.03
CA ALA A 753 -47.09 14.20 -0.21
C ALA A 753 -47.89 14.21 -1.54
N HIS A 754 -47.98 15.35 -2.22
CA HIS A 754 -48.70 15.50 -3.48
C HIS A 754 -47.83 15.25 -4.72
N ILE A 755 -46.52 14.99 -4.55
CA ILE A 755 -45.58 14.73 -5.65
C ILE A 755 -45.35 13.21 -5.77
N GLU A 756 -45.59 12.66 -6.95
CA GLU A 756 -45.18 11.29 -7.28
C GLU A 756 -43.71 11.29 -7.73
N PHE A 757 -42.95 10.24 -7.43
CA PHE A 757 -41.55 10.15 -7.84
C PHE A 757 -41.22 8.81 -8.49
N ARG A 758 -40.26 8.84 -9.41
CA ARG A 758 -39.64 7.63 -9.99
C ARG A 758 -38.12 7.74 -9.94
N VAL A 759 -37.47 6.63 -9.62
CA VAL A 759 -36.00 6.52 -9.62
C VAL A 759 -35.58 5.62 -10.76
N ILE A 760 -34.82 6.17 -11.71
CA ILE A 760 -34.40 5.49 -12.94
C ILE A 760 -32.86 5.40 -12.95
N PRO A 761 -32.28 4.19 -12.99
CA PRO A 761 -30.84 4.05 -13.22
C PRO A 761 -30.53 4.29 -14.69
N ALA A 762 -29.68 5.27 -14.99
CA ALA A 762 -29.10 5.47 -16.31
C ALA A 762 -27.90 4.52 -16.43
N THR A 763 -28.04 3.47 -17.23
CA THR A 763 -26.96 2.49 -17.47
C THR A 763 -26.02 2.86 -18.60
N LYS A 764 -26.29 3.95 -19.33
CA LYS A 764 -25.55 4.32 -20.53
C LYS A 764 -25.07 5.77 -20.43
N PRO A 765 -23.79 6.04 -20.72
CA PRO A 765 -23.22 7.40 -20.76
C PRO A 765 -23.84 8.29 -21.84
N LEU A 766 -24.51 7.68 -22.83
CA LEU A 766 -25.28 8.36 -23.86
C LEU A 766 -26.42 7.44 -24.29
N ILE A 767 -27.66 7.91 -24.19
CA ILE A 767 -28.80 7.27 -24.82
C ILE A 767 -29.08 8.02 -26.13
N ILE A 768 -28.75 7.40 -27.25
CA ILE A 768 -29.10 7.94 -28.57
C ILE A 768 -30.60 7.68 -28.80
N GLY A 769 -31.37 8.75 -28.75
CA GLY A 769 -32.78 8.86 -29.13
C GLY A 769 -33.02 10.22 -29.78
N MET A 770 -34.27 10.54 -30.15
CA MET A 770 -34.58 11.81 -30.84
C MET A 770 -34.19 13.09 -30.09
N TYR A 771 -33.99 13.02 -28.76
CA TYR A 771 -33.45 14.11 -27.94
C TYR A 771 -32.51 13.56 -26.86
N SER A 772 -31.20 13.66 -27.06
CA SER A 772 -30.21 13.50 -25.99
C SER A 772 -30.05 14.84 -25.26
N LEU A 773 -30.25 14.86 -23.94
CA LEU A 773 -30.21 16.04 -23.09
C LEU A 773 -28.82 16.17 -22.44
N LEU A 774 -28.00 17.06 -22.99
CA LEU A 774 -26.65 17.33 -22.49
C LEU A 774 -26.67 17.72 -21.00
N GLY A 775 -26.00 16.93 -20.17
CA GLY A 775 -25.94 17.08 -18.71
C GLY A 775 -27.01 16.32 -17.91
N VAL A 776 -27.99 15.70 -18.58
CA VAL A 776 -29.08 14.93 -17.95
C VAL A 776 -28.96 13.43 -18.25
N ASP A 777 -28.83 13.06 -19.52
CA ASP A 777 -28.66 11.66 -19.97
C ASP A 777 -27.29 11.42 -20.63
N THR A 778 -26.44 12.46 -20.69
CA THR A 778 -25.07 12.39 -21.18
C THR A 778 -24.07 12.56 -20.04
N TYR A 779 -23.25 11.54 -19.77
CA TYR A 779 -22.17 11.61 -18.77
C TYR A 779 -21.00 10.73 -19.22
N THR A 780 -19.79 11.01 -18.76
CA THR A 780 -18.64 10.15 -19.04
C THR A 780 -18.58 9.00 -18.04
N SER A 781 -18.35 7.79 -18.52
CA SER A 781 -18.12 6.61 -17.67
C SER A 781 -16.98 5.79 -18.22
N GLU A 782 -16.24 5.11 -17.35
CA GLU A 782 -15.29 4.08 -17.78
C GLU A 782 -16.01 2.97 -18.55
N ALA A 783 -15.34 2.41 -19.55
CA ALA A 783 -15.88 1.27 -20.28
C ALA A 783 -16.04 0.08 -19.32
N PRO A 784 -17.23 -0.54 -19.21
CA PRO A 784 -17.42 -1.70 -18.34
C PRO A 784 -16.42 -2.82 -18.70
N GLN A 785 -15.86 -3.48 -17.68
CA GLN A 785 -14.97 -4.62 -17.88
C GLN A 785 -15.69 -5.73 -18.67
N ARG A 786 -14.95 -6.34 -19.61
CA ARG A 786 -15.45 -7.44 -20.43
C ARG A 786 -15.69 -8.67 -19.55
N ARG A 787 -16.89 -9.26 -19.57
CA ARG A 787 -17.25 -10.45 -18.77
C ARG A 787 -17.63 -11.63 -19.64
N THR A 788 -17.64 -12.84 -19.08
CA THR A 788 -18.10 -14.04 -19.80
C THR A 788 -19.62 -14.02 -19.93
N ALA A 789 -20.13 -14.22 -21.14
CA ALA A 789 -21.58 -14.23 -21.40
C ALA A 789 -22.29 -15.35 -20.64
N ARG A 790 -23.37 -15.02 -19.94
CA ARG A 790 -24.24 -15.97 -19.23
C ARG A 790 -25.57 -16.14 -19.97
N VAL A 791 -25.93 -17.39 -20.26
CA VAL A 791 -27.19 -17.73 -20.92
C VAL A 791 -28.37 -17.24 -20.08
N GLY A 792 -29.32 -16.55 -20.72
CA GLY A 792 -30.51 -15.96 -20.07
C GLY A 792 -30.29 -14.65 -19.31
N HIS A 793 -29.03 -14.20 -19.19
CA HIS A 793 -28.67 -12.97 -18.46
C HIS A 793 -27.90 -11.95 -19.32
N SER A 794 -27.08 -12.40 -20.26
CA SER A 794 -26.19 -11.55 -21.07
C SER A 794 -26.74 -11.29 -22.48
N TYR A 795 -26.56 -10.07 -22.97
CA TYR A 795 -26.76 -9.72 -24.39
C TYR A 795 -25.40 -9.71 -25.11
N LEU A 796 -25.28 -10.57 -26.12
CA LEU A 796 -24.05 -10.74 -26.92
C LEU A 796 -23.69 -9.49 -27.72
N GLY A 797 -22.40 -9.13 -27.71
CA GLY A 797 -21.82 -8.10 -28.60
C GLY A 797 -21.60 -6.71 -27.99
N ARG A 798 -21.82 -6.51 -26.68
CA ARG A 798 -21.63 -5.20 -26.02
C ARG A 798 -20.51 -5.16 -24.98
N TYR A 799 -20.59 -5.98 -23.92
CA TYR A 799 -19.59 -6.07 -22.85
C TYR A 799 -19.33 -7.51 -22.39
N ASP A 800 -20.20 -8.44 -22.79
CA ASP A 800 -20.06 -9.84 -22.48
C ASP A 800 -19.58 -10.60 -23.72
N PHE A 801 -18.45 -11.31 -23.59
CA PHE A 801 -17.81 -12.04 -24.68
C PHE A 801 -17.86 -13.54 -24.42
N ILE A 802 -18.02 -14.31 -25.49
CA ILE A 802 -17.81 -15.76 -25.48
C ILE A 802 -16.30 -15.96 -25.62
N GLN A 803 -15.63 -16.31 -24.52
CA GLN A 803 -14.17 -16.49 -24.52
C GLN A 803 -13.73 -17.81 -25.16
N LYS A 804 -14.62 -18.81 -25.25
CA LYS A 804 -14.35 -20.13 -25.83
C LYS A 804 -15.63 -20.71 -26.46
N LEU A 805 -15.46 -21.57 -27.47
CA LEU A 805 -16.55 -22.44 -27.94
C LEU A 805 -17.03 -23.35 -26.78
N PRO A 806 -18.32 -23.70 -26.71
CA PRO A 806 -18.85 -24.50 -25.61
C PRO A 806 -18.27 -25.92 -25.65
N VAL A 807 -17.50 -26.28 -24.61
CA VAL A 807 -17.02 -27.65 -24.36
C VAL A 807 -17.36 -28.02 -22.92
N LEU A 808 -17.83 -29.25 -22.72
CA LEU A 808 -18.41 -29.77 -21.47
C LEU A 808 -17.37 -30.29 -20.45
N ASP A 809 -16.08 -30.31 -20.80
CA ASP A 809 -15.01 -30.82 -19.92
C ASP A 809 -13.68 -30.09 -20.20
N GLU A 810 -13.06 -29.53 -19.16
CA GLU A 810 -11.77 -28.82 -19.22
C GLU A 810 -10.56 -29.77 -19.31
N ARG A 811 -10.75 -31.09 -19.18
CA ARG A 811 -9.68 -32.10 -19.17
C ARG A 811 -9.44 -32.80 -20.50
N LEU A 812 -10.28 -32.52 -21.48
CA LEU A 812 -10.18 -33.07 -22.82
C LEU A 812 -9.83 -31.94 -23.78
N GLU A 813 -8.56 -31.55 -23.83
CA GLU A 813 -7.77 -31.53 -25.07
C GLU A 813 -6.27 -31.27 -24.79
N PRO A 814 -5.39 -31.70 -25.73
CA PRO A 814 -3.98 -32.06 -25.51
C PRO A 814 -3.01 -30.90 -25.25
#